data_AF-A0A147IUY8-F1
#
_entry.id   AF-A0A147IUY8-F1
#
_cell.length_a   1.000
_cell.length_b   1.000
_cell.length_c   1.000
_cell.angle_alpha   90.00
_cell.angle_beta   90.00
_cell.angle_gamma   90.00
#
_symmetry.space_group_name_H-M   'P 1'
#
loop_
_entity.id
_entity.type
_entity.pdbx_description
1 polymer ?
#
loop_
_entity_poly.entity_id
_entity_poly.type
_entity_poly.pdbx_seq_one_letter_code
_entity_poly.pdbx_strand_id
1 'polypeptide(L)'
;MTRQFSPNWVAKAGDSGDAIARLVRAEPVDGRPAMHPMLAVLLPIGGRGSEVQAIRLSRHNLTAGAEAMRVGCDIAPDDRTLSLLPLDRAHGLAMLGSHLLAGATLVLDPRDPTDPALWASARKLGVTGVAGDAESFDRLVEVDLAAQAPASLRRLIHADGHLPPERAARYATLARSRGWRFPVLYGRNEASGPMACLPLHHPDTDLETIGCPLPGGHLTLRDDAGQSVQGTDLVGELLYHGPGVLMGHATRREDLALPPQEPVLPTGDLARRLPSGSYRLVGHLGRTVRIVGRMIDLAGVEDRLARAGISAVVTGNDDQIFILVGPDAEGASIVSLLSEELGLPPARIAILCLSNAPRLATGEVDHQRLRLDFQERRPPAPMPHPDRHTPIRDIFVYMFGDAAQNDSASFRSLGGHSFLHATMAKALEERLGQLPDGWEATSIAALARRAEDAAVPALASPPLILSNLDTLRGIACLLVVAFHVVGLNSDTGMKLPMDSPWHGVVDSIRFIRMPLFTAMAGYLYALKPYLDLPRPTFIRRKSRGLLIPAFFVGAVMWAIRAKMHIDQPSLLLALLVGSLHLWYLNALFVVFVVIALAERRGPMPLTLAAAMAVLGVGLVLPARTAEWLVIPNVLYLLPYFLLGMYLKRLPELLYNPLTVRAGAVISLAMLGLELYWRTGTAPVPSFEPFLTLIAGFAVVPPLLYYVPKVPLLAALKPYSMTIYLWHPLANGAVRAILQRLDIGLGATFVLCMIGAVLLPILLHKVVQKMPLISLPVIGR
;
A
#
# COMPACT_ATOMS: atom_id res chain seq x y z
N MET A 1 22.57 23.66 14.02
CA MET A 1 22.54 23.37 15.48
C MET A 1 22.65 24.58 16.41
N THR A 2 23.81 25.23 16.64
CA THR A 2 23.95 26.20 17.76
C THR A 2 22.94 27.35 17.74
N ARG A 3 22.72 28.01 16.60
CA ARG A 3 21.67 29.05 16.45
C ARG A 3 20.24 28.50 16.57
N GLN A 4 20.03 27.26 16.12
CA GLN A 4 18.74 26.61 15.94
C GLN A 4 18.14 26.05 17.24
N PHE A 5 19.00 25.51 18.11
CA PHE A 5 18.59 24.94 19.41
C PHE A 5 18.98 25.84 20.61
N SER A 6 19.78 26.90 20.39
CA SER A 6 20.19 27.90 21.39
C SER A 6 20.65 27.27 22.72
N PRO A 7 21.76 26.51 22.73
CA PRO A 7 22.24 25.82 23.93
C PRO A 7 22.66 26.84 25.01
N ASN A 8 22.84 26.36 26.24
CA ASN A 8 23.32 27.19 27.36
C ASN A 8 24.85 27.32 27.36
N TRP A 9 25.54 26.29 26.85
CA TRP A 9 26.99 26.19 26.77
C TRP A 9 27.37 25.61 25.41
N VAL A 10 28.52 26.04 24.88
CA VAL A 10 29.11 25.53 23.63
C VAL A 10 30.53 25.10 23.94
N ALA A 11 30.86 23.84 23.65
CA ALA A 11 32.24 23.39 23.67
C ALA A 11 32.98 24.00 22.48
N LYS A 12 34.09 24.69 22.73
CA LYS A 12 35.05 25.13 21.70
C LYS A 12 36.36 24.36 21.88
N ALA A 13 36.98 23.97 20.78
CA ALA A 13 38.37 23.50 20.81
C ALA A 13 39.28 24.60 21.39
N GLY A 14 40.34 24.21 22.11
CA GLY A 14 41.35 25.17 22.55
C GLY A 14 42.20 25.67 21.37
N ASP A 15 42.68 26.91 21.47
CA ASP A 15 43.47 27.56 20.40
C ASP A 15 44.87 26.95 20.18
N SER A 16 45.26 25.93 20.97
CA SER A 16 46.63 25.42 21.13
C SER A 16 46.83 23.94 20.83
N GLY A 17 45.96 23.30 20.04
CA GLY A 17 46.12 21.90 19.61
C GLY A 17 45.90 20.83 20.70
N ASP A 18 45.77 21.22 21.96
CA ASP A 18 45.39 20.33 23.06
C ASP A 18 43.95 19.81 22.89
N ALA A 19 43.75 18.51 23.15
CA ALA A 19 42.45 17.83 23.05
C ALA A 19 41.42 18.24 24.12
N ILE A 20 41.60 19.39 24.78
CA ILE A 20 40.76 19.88 25.88
C ILE A 20 39.79 20.93 25.35
N ALA A 21 38.53 20.54 25.13
CA ALA A 21 37.47 21.47 24.79
C ALA A 21 37.08 22.35 25.98
N ARG A 22 37.01 23.68 25.79
CA ARG A 22 36.55 24.64 26.78
C ARG A 22 35.05 24.89 26.61
N LEU A 23 34.28 24.78 27.70
CA LEU A 23 32.87 25.14 27.72
C LEU A 23 32.72 26.67 27.84
N VAL A 24 32.22 27.31 26.78
CA VAL A 24 31.91 28.74 26.75
C VAL A 24 30.41 28.92 26.91
N ARG A 25 29.99 29.82 27.81
CA ARG A 25 28.57 30.15 27.99
C ARG A 25 28.04 30.82 26.72
N ALA A 26 26.94 30.32 26.18
CA ALA A 26 26.28 30.97 25.05
C ALA A 26 25.59 32.26 25.50
N GLU A 27 25.36 33.20 24.57
CA GLU A 27 24.62 34.43 24.85
C GLU A 27 23.26 34.12 25.49
N PRO A 28 22.86 34.86 26.53
CA PRO A 28 21.53 34.72 27.13
C PRO A 28 20.46 35.12 26.11
N VAL A 29 19.35 34.39 26.14
CA VAL A 29 18.15 34.65 25.34
C VAL A 29 17.00 34.42 26.30
N ASP A 30 16.17 35.42 26.52
CA ASP A 30 15.05 35.35 27.45
C ASP A 30 13.87 34.56 26.87
N GLY A 31 12.99 34.06 27.74
CA GLY A 31 11.78 33.33 27.33
C GLY A 31 12.01 31.94 26.72
N ARG A 32 13.19 31.32 26.91
CA ARG A 32 13.51 29.98 26.38
C ARG A 32 12.47 28.94 26.82
N PRO A 33 11.92 28.12 25.89
CA PRO A 33 11.19 26.91 26.25
C PRO A 33 12.04 25.99 27.14
N ALA A 34 11.41 25.44 28.18
CA ALA A 34 11.99 24.42 29.04
C ALA A 34 12.11 23.10 28.26
N MET A 35 13.23 22.40 28.44
CA MET A 35 13.45 21.08 27.82
C MET A 35 12.74 20.00 28.64
N HIS A 36 12.31 18.92 27.99
CA HIS A 36 11.71 17.78 28.67
C HIS A 36 12.71 17.18 29.68
N PRO A 37 12.34 16.88 30.93
CA PRO A 37 13.29 16.51 31.99
C PRO A 37 14.04 15.19 31.74
N MET A 38 13.50 14.31 30.88
CA MET A 38 14.17 13.07 30.47
C MET A 38 15.17 13.24 29.32
N LEU A 39 15.17 14.38 28.61
CA LEU A 39 16.06 14.61 27.47
C LEU A 39 17.52 14.65 27.96
N ALA A 40 18.36 13.80 27.37
CA ALA A 40 19.77 13.68 27.73
C ALA A 40 20.71 14.06 26.58
N VAL A 41 20.41 13.59 25.37
CA VAL A 41 21.24 13.80 24.17
C VAL A 41 20.37 14.22 22.99
N LEU A 42 20.91 15.14 22.19
CA LEU A 42 20.46 15.42 20.82
C LEU A 42 21.48 14.86 19.86
N LEU A 43 21.09 13.88 19.06
CA LEU A 43 21.95 13.32 18.02
C LEU A 43 21.54 13.90 16.66
N PRO A 44 22.43 14.55 15.89
CA PRO A 44 22.14 14.95 14.52
C PRO A 44 21.90 13.71 13.65
N ILE A 45 20.94 13.77 12.72
CA ILE A 45 20.68 12.67 11.76
C ILE A 45 20.59 13.13 10.30
N GLY A 46 20.74 14.43 10.02
CA GLY A 46 20.70 14.99 8.67
C GLY A 46 20.23 16.44 8.65
N GLY A 47 19.99 16.99 7.47
CA GLY A 47 19.51 18.36 7.31
C GLY A 47 19.28 18.76 5.85
N ARG A 48 18.55 19.86 5.63
CA ARG A 48 18.40 20.49 4.30
C ARG A 48 18.95 21.91 4.36
N GLY A 49 19.96 22.22 3.54
CA GLY A 49 20.59 23.53 3.53
C GLY A 49 21.19 23.87 4.89
N SER A 50 20.63 24.88 5.56
CA SER A 50 21.09 25.38 6.86
C SER A 50 20.38 24.79 8.09
N GLU A 51 19.30 24.01 7.91
CA GLU A 51 18.51 23.42 9.00
C GLU A 51 18.95 21.98 9.29
N VAL A 52 19.25 21.68 10.57
CA VAL A 52 19.69 20.35 11.03
C VAL A 52 18.55 19.62 11.73
N GLN A 53 18.21 18.42 11.28
CA GLN A 53 17.30 17.52 11.99
C GLN A 53 18.08 16.68 13.01
N ALA A 54 17.54 16.56 14.21
CA ALA A 54 18.09 15.76 15.29
C ALA A 54 17.06 14.79 15.85
N ILE A 55 17.53 13.78 16.58
CA ILE A 55 16.71 12.90 17.42
C ILE A 55 16.93 13.22 18.90
N ARG A 56 15.86 13.10 19.68
CA ARG A 56 15.85 13.32 21.12
C ARG A 56 16.00 11.98 21.84
N LEU A 57 17.09 11.81 22.57
CA LEU A 57 17.40 10.59 23.32
C LEU A 57 17.40 10.88 24.82
N SER A 58 16.76 10.01 25.59
CA SER A 58 16.83 9.99 27.05
C SER A 58 17.99 9.13 27.55
N ARG A 59 18.34 9.26 28.84
CA ARG A 59 19.31 8.35 29.47
C ARG A 59 18.88 6.89 29.35
N HIS A 60 17.58 6.61 29.47
CA HIS A 60 17.04 5.26 29.34
C HIS A 60 17.26 4.68 27.93
N ASN A 61 17.07 5.49 26.87
CA ASN A 61 17.31 5.04 25.50
C ASN A 61 18.80 4.70 25.27
N LEU A 62 19.71 5.54 25.76
CA LEU A 62 21.16 5.32 25.68
C LEU A 62 21.59 4.06 26.46
N THR A 63 21.10 3.87 27.69
CA THR A 63 21.39 2.66 28.47
C THR A 63 20.84 1.40 27.81
N ALA A 64 19.65 1.47 27.21
CA ALA A 64 19.07 0.34 26.47
C ALA A 64 19.90 -0.05 25.24
N GLY A 65 20.30 0.92 24.41
CA GLY A 65 21.17 0.67 23.25
C GLY A 65 22.55 0.14 23.64
N ALA A 66 23.12 0.67 24.72
CA ALA A 66 24.38 0.21 25.30
C ALA A 66 24.30 -1.24 25.83
N GLU A 67 23.21 -1.63 26.49
CA GLU A 67 23.00 -3.00 26.97
C GLU A 67 22.75 -3.97 25.81
N ALA A 68 21.97 -3.57 24.79
CA ALA A 68 21.78 -4.36 23.57
C ALA A 68 23.11 -4.60 22.84
N MET A 69 23.96 -3.58 22.72
CA MET A 69 25.32 -3.69 22.21
C MET A 69 26.19 -4.61 23.08
N ARG A 70 26.14 -4.46 24.41
CA ARG A 70 26.92 -5.27 25.36
C ARG A 70 26.59 -6.75 25.25
N VAL A 71 25.30 -7.11 25.18
CA VAL A 71 24.88 -8.52 25.06
C VAL A 71 25.09 -9.05 23.64
N GLY A 72 24.79 -8.26 22.60
CA GLY A 72 24.95 -8.67 21.20
C GLY A 72 26.39 -8.97 20.80
N CYS A 73 27.37 -8.27 21.37
CA CYS A 73 28.80 -8.48 21.14
C CYS A 73 29.50 -9.31 22.22
N ASP A 74 28.77 -9.78 23.24
CA ASP A 74 29.28 -10.45 24.45
C ASP A 74 30.44 -9.69 25.11
N ILE A 75 30.18 -8.44 25.50
CA ILE A 75 31.17 -7.51 26.07
C ILE A 75 31.36 -7.77 27.57
N ALA A 76 32.62 -8.03 27.92
CA ALA A 76 33.11 -8.47 29.23
C ALA A 76 34.14 -7.47 29.82
N PRO A 77 34.34 -7.43 31.15
CA PRO A 77 35.17 -6.40 31.80
C PRO A 77 36.64 -6.38 31.40
N ASP A 78 37.19 -7.50 30.94
CA ASP A 78 38.57 -7.62 30.46
C ASP A 78 38.75 -7.21 28.99
N ASP A 79 37.66 -6.81 28.31
CA ASP A 79 37.71 -6.36 26.93
C ASP A 79 38.48 -5.05 26.73
N ARG A 80 39.20 -5.00 25.61
CA ARG A 80 39.81 -3.79 25.05
C ARG A 80 39.41 -3.70 23.59
N THR A 81 38.43 -2.87 23.26
CA THR A 81 37.93 -2.77 21.88
C THR A 81 38.47 -1.51 21.20
N LEU A 82 39.17 -1.67 20.08
CA LEU A 82 39.48 -0.56 19.17
C LEU A 82 38.20 -0.16 18.44
N SER A 83 37.75 1.08 18.65
CA SER A 83 36.57 1.63 17.99
C SER A 83 36.97 2.52 16.83
N LEU A 84 36.61 2.08 15.63
CA LEU A 84 36.64 2.86 14.39
C LEU A 84 35.30 3.59 14.18
N LEU A 85 34.27 3.27 14.99
CA LEU A 85 32.94 3.87 14.92
C LEU A 85 32.95 5.37 15.33
N PRO A 86 32.35 6.26 14.52
CA PRO A 86 32.12 7.65 14.91
C PRO A 86 31.20 7.78 16.14
N LEU A 87 31.65 8.54 17.15
CA LEU A 87 30.91 8.76 18.40
C LEU A 87 29.75 9.76 18.26
N ASP A 88 29.56 10.38 17.11
CA ASP A 88 28.42 11.23 16.75
C ASP A 88 27.26 10.45 16.11
N ARG A 89 27.40 9.12 15.93
CA ARG A 89 26.33 8.20 15.54
C ARG A 89 25.94 7.28 16.70
N ALA A 90 24.71 6.74 16.67
CA ALA A 90 24.16 6.01 17.81
C ALA A 90 24.88 4.68 18.10
N HIS A 91 25.43 4.01 17.07
CA HIS A 91 26.25 2.81 17.27
C HIS A 91 27.56 3.11 17.99
N GLY A 92 28.23 4.23 17.70
CA GLY A 92 29.42 4.68 18.45
C GLY A 92 29.09 5.01 19.91
N LEU A 93 27.98 5.73 20.16
CA LEU A 93 27.50 5.97 21.51
C LEU A 93 27.12 4.69 22.27
N ALA A 94 26.48 3.73 21.60
CA ALA A 94 26.17 2.42 22.17
C ALA A 94 27.43 1.60 22.46
N MET A 95 28.47 1.69 21.62
CA MET A 95 29.77 1.04 21.84
C MET A 95 30.55 1.64 23.01
N LEU A 96 30.50 2.96 23.17
CA LEU A 96 31.02 3.64 24.36
C LEU A 96 30.25 3.24 25.62
N GLY A 97 28.91 3.29 25.55
CA GLY A 97 28.04 2.91 26.66
C GLY A 97 28.21 1.45 27.09
N SER A 98 28.35 0.51 26.15
CA SER A 98 28.48 -0.93 26.44
C SER A 98 29.77 -1.23 27.21
N HIS A 99 30.88 -0.57 26.86
CA HIS A 99 32.14 -0.72 27.58
C HIS A 99 32.07 -0.10 28.97
N LEU A 100 31.50 1.09 29.10
CA LEU A 100 31.29 1.73 30.41
C LEU A 100 30.37 0.90 31.33
N LEU A 101 29.32 0.27 30.79
CA LEU A 101 28.44 -0.65 31.54
C LEU A 101 29.14 -1.95 31.93
N ALA A 102 30.00 -2.49 31.07
CA ALA A 102 30.74 -3.72 31.34
C ALA A 102 31.96 -3.52 32.27
N GLY A 103 32.40 -2.29 32.51
CA GLY A 103 33.70 -2.00 33.15
C GLY A 103 34.90 -2.28 32.24
N ALA A 104 34.67 -2.32 30.93
CA ALA A 104 35.65 -2.62 29.89
C ALA A 104 36.35 -1.37 29.33
N THR A 105 37.40 -1.57 28.54
CA THR A 105 38.17 -0.47 27.91
C THR A 105 37.76 -0.25 26.46
N LEU A 106 37.39 0.99 26.11
CA LEU A 106 37.32 1.42 24.71
C LEU A 106 38.61 2.15 24.31
N VAL A 107 39.26 1.70 23.24
CA VAL A 107 40.43 2.34 22.63
C VAL A 107 39.94 3.22 21.49
N LEU A 108 40.16 4.53 21.63
CA LEU A 108 39.90 5.54 20.61
C LEU A 108 41.22 5.97 19.98
N ASP A 109 41.32 5.84 18.67
CA ASP A 109 42.52 6.17 17.90
C ASP A 109 42.08 6.82 16.58
N PRO A 110 42.44 8.08 16.29
CA PRO A 110 41.93 8.81 15.14
C PRO A 110 42.62 8.45 13.81
N ARG A 111 43.54 7.48 13.81
CA ARG A 111 44.25 7.04 12.60
C ARG A 111 43.37 6.14 11.73
N ASP A 112 43.56 6.27 10.42
CA ASP A 112 42.89 5.45 9.42
C ASP A 112 43.24 3.95 9.60
N PRO A 113 42.31 3.01 9.37
CA PRO A 113 42.56 1.56 9.47
C PRO A 113 43.76 1.05 8.68
N THR A 114 44.15 1.74 7.61
CA THR A 114 45.30 1.39 6.76
C THR A 114 46.67 1.80 7.35
N ASP A 115 46.72 2.66 8.37
CA ASP A 115 47.97 3.09 9.00
C ASP A 115 48.59 1.94 9.83
N PRO A 116 49.81 1.44 9.51
CA PRO A 116 50.48 0.41 10.29
C PRO A 116 50.71 0.80 11.76
N ALA A 117 50.80 2.09 12.06
CA ALA A 117 51.01 2.61 13.41
C ALA A 117 49.76 2.44 14.31
N LEU A 118 48.55 2.40 13.72
CA LEU A 118 47.32 2.03 14.43
C LEU A 118 47.43 0.60 14.96
N TRP A 119 47.80 -0.35 14.09
CA TRP A 119 47.96 -1.77 14.45
C TRP A 119 49.11 -2.01 15.43
N ALA A 120 50.21 -1.26 15.31
CA ALA A 120 51.28 -1.27 16.31
C ALA A 120 50.77 -0.83 17.70
N SER A 121 49.93 0.21 17.76
CA SER A 121 49.30 0.66 19.01
C SER A 121 48.26 -0.34 19.54
N ALA A 122 47.42 -0.92 18.68
CA ALA A 122 46.47 -1.97 19.05
C ALA A 122 47.16 -3.21 19.65
N ARG A 123 48.32 -3.61 19.09
CA ARG A 123 49.17 -4.67 19.65
C ARG A 123 49.75 -4.28 21.01
N LYS A 124 50.31 -3.08 21.14
CA LYS A 124 50.87 -2.58 22.43
C LYS A 124 49.81 -2.49 23.53
N LEU A 125 48.57 -2.15 23.19
CA LEU A 125 47.46 -2.03 24.13
C LEU A 125 46.77 -3.37 24.44
N GLY A 126 47.11 -4.47 23.74
CA GLY A 126 46.47 -5.76 23.93
C GLY A 126 44.99 -5.76 23.53
N VAL A 127 44.66 -5.13 22.39
CA VAL A 127 43.28 -5.04 21.90
C VAL A 127 42.67 -6.43 21.68
N THR A 128 41.45 -6.63 22.20
CA THR A 128 40.68 -7.89 22.17
C THR A 128 39.50 -7.85 21.20
N GLY A 129 39.06 -6.66 20.79
CA GLY A 129 38.02 -6.46 19.77
C GLY A 129 38.35 -5.34 18.80
N VAL A 130 37.89 -5.42 17.55
CA VAL A 130 37.84 -4.29 16.62
C VAL A 130 36.39 -4.07 16.22
N ALA A 131 35.90 -2.83 16.35
CA ALA A 131 34.56 -2.43 15.98
C ALA A 131 34.59 -1.34 14.90
N GLY A 132 33.80 -1.50 13.85
CA GLY A 132 33.70 -0.54 12.76
C GLY A 132 32.41 -0.68 11.97
N ASP A 133 32.14 0.33 11.15
CA ASP A 133 31.00 0.42 10.23
C ASP A 133 31.39 -0.06 8.82
N ALA A 134 30.45 0.01 7.87
CA ALA A 134 30.71 -0.40 6.49
C ALA A 134 31.94 0.28 5.85
N GLU A 135 32.15 1.58 6.09
CA GLU A 135 33.32 2.33 5.59
C GLU A 135 34.62 1.84 6.25
N SER A 136 34.63 1.66 7.56
CA SER A 136 35.74 1.04 8.29
C SER A 136 36.08 -0.34 7.69
N PHE A 137 35.07 -1.15 7.38
CA PHE A 137 35.24 -2.47 6.78
C PHE A 137 35.67 -2.43 5.31
N ASP A 138 35.35 -1.38 4.55
CA ASP A 138 35.92 -1.14 3.22
C ASP A 138 37.42 -0.80 3.32
N ARG A 139 37.83 0.08 4.24
CA ARG A 139 39.27 0.38 4.46
C ARG A 139 40.05 -0.84 4.98
N LEU A 140 39.43 -1.69 5.79
CA LEU A 140 40.02 -2.96 6.26
C LEU A 140 40.22 -4.01 5.14
N VAL A 141 39.72 -3.80 3.91
CA VAL A 141 39.98 -4.70 2.76
C VAL A 141 41.44 -4.63 2.34
N GLU A 142 42.02 -3.42 2.41
CA GLU A 142 43.40 -3.06 2.04
C GLU A 142 44.43 -3.59 3.06
N VAL A 143 43.98 -3.89 4.28
CA VAL A 143 44.83 -4.38 5.37
C VAL A 143 44.88 -5.91 5.35
N ASP A 144 46.07 -6.50 5.41
CA ASP A 144 46.20 -7.89 5.84
C ASP A 144 45.93 -7.98 7.35
N LEU A 145 44.64 -8.00 7.69
CA LEU A 145 44.15 -8.16 9.06
C LEU A 145 44.61 -9.51 9.67
N ALA A 146 44.90 -10.51 8.83
CA ALA A 146 45.39 -11.80 9.29
C ALA A 146 46.83 -11.67 9.85
N ALA A 147 47.68 -10.83 9.26
CA ALA A 147 49.02 -10.52 9.75
C ALA A 147 49.08 -9.37 10.78
N GLN A 148 48.22 -8.36 10.66
CA GLN A 148 48.29 -7.16 11.49
C GLN A 148 47.52 -7.25 12.81
N ALA A 149 46.48 -8.10 12.92
CA ALA A 149 45.69 -8.23 14.13
C ALA A 149 46.55 -8.61 15.35
N PRO A 150 46.28 -8.04 16.54
CA PRO A 150 46.89 -8.50 17.79
C PRO A 150 46.59 -9.98 18.07
N ALA A 151 47.55 -10.70 18.66
CA ALA A 151 47.33 -12.07 19.12
C ALA A 151 46.24 -12.18 20.21
N SER A 152 45.94 -11.07 20.89
CA SER A 152 44.84 -10.93 21.86
C SER A 152 43.46 -10.75 21.22
N LEU A 153 43.36 -10.54 19.91
CA LEU A 153 42.09 -10.30 19.23
C LEU A 153 41.20 -11.55 19.33
N ARG A 154 40.00 -11.39 19.89
CA ARG A 154 38.97 -12.44 20.03
C ARG A 154 37.66 -12.12 19.33
N ARG A 155 37.48 -10.89 18.83
CA ARG A 155 36.27 -10.46 18.10
C ARG A 155 36.54 -9.42 17.02
N LEU A 156 35.74 -9.50 15.96
CA LEU A 156 35.53 -8.45 14.97
C LEU A 156 34.05 -8.05 15.07
N ILE A 157 33.70 -6.77 15.04
CA ILE A 157 32.32 -6.29 15.22
C ILE A 157 31.99 -5.35 14.06
N HIS A 158 31.00 -5.72 13.25
CA HIS A 158 30.42 -4.82 12.27
C HIS A 158 29.18 -4.15 12.88
N ALA A 159 29.20 -2.83 13.00
CA ALA A 159 28.11 -2.05 13.56
C ALA A 159 27.83 -0.83 12.68
N ASP A 160 26.59 -0.71 12.19
CA ASP A 160 26.13 0.29 11.22
C ASP A 160 26.57 0.05 9.75
N GLY A 161 25.73 0.49 8.81
CA GLY A 161 25.91 0.32 7.37
C GLY A 161 25.57 -1.07 6.81
N HIS A 162 25.62 -1.20 5.48
CA HIS A 162 25.43 -2.48 4.78
C HIS A 162 26.77 -3.20 4.61
N LEU A 163 26.83 -4.49 4.96
CA LEU A 163 27.98 -5.36 4.69
C LEU A 163 27.63 -6.32 3.54
N PRO A 164 28.18 -6.14 2.33
CA PRO A 164 27.91 -7.00 1.19
C PRO A 164 28.21 -8.48 1.47
N PRO A 165 27.42 -9.44 0.94
CA PRO A 165 27.56 -10.86 1.23
C PRO A 165 28.98 -11.42 0.99
N GLU A 166 29.68 -10.93 -0.04
CA GLU A 166 31.06 -11.33 -0.36
C GLU A 166 32.06 -10.88 0.71
N ARG A 167 31.94 -9.63 1.20
CA ARG A 167 32.75 -9.10 2.31
C ARG A 167 32.40 -9.82 3.61
N ALA A 168 31.11 -10.04 3.88
CA ALA A 168 30.64 -10.83 5.03
C ALA A 168 31.25 -12.25 5.03
N ALA A 169 31.23 -12.94 3.88
CA ALA A 169 31.83 -14.27 3.72
C ALA A 169 33.36 -14.27 3.91
N ARG A 170 34.08 -13.28 3.36
CA ARG A 170 35.54 -13.13 3.56
C ARG A 170 35.89 -12.98 5.05
N TYR A 171 35.25 -12.03 5.74
CA TYR A 171 35.53 -11.79 7.15
C TYR A 171 35.02 -12.91 8.07
N ALA A 172 33.90 -13.57 7.74
CA ALA A 172 33.44 -14.77 8.44
C ALA A 172 34.44 -15.93 8.32
N THR A 173 35.03 -16.13 7.14
CA THR A 173 36.05 -17.16 6.91
C THR A 173 37.33 -16.86 7.71
N LEU A 174 37.79 -15.61 7.70
CA LEU A 174 38.92 -15.17 8.52
C LEU A 174 38.62 -15.36 10.02
N ALA A 175 37.46 -14.90 10.50
CA ALA A 175 37.06 -15.03 11.89
C ALA A 175 37.02 -16.50 12.35
N ARG A 176 36.41 -17.40 11.56
CA ARG A 176 36.36 -18.85 11.84
C ARG A 176 37.75 -19.47 11.90
N SER A 177 38.64 -19.17 10.93
CA SER A 177 40.02 -19.70 10.93
C SER A 177 40.89 -19.21 12.10
N ARG A 178 40.47 -18.13 12.78
CA ARG A 178 41.15 -17.55 13.95
C ARG A 178 40.41 -17.79 15.27
N GLY A 179 39.25 -18.44 15.25
CA GLY A 179 38.39 -18.60 16.43
C GLY A 179 37.77 -17.29 16.95
N TRP A 180 37.75 -16.23 16.14
CA TRP A 180 37.14 -14.94 16.50
C TRP A 180 35.62 -15.01 16.37
N ARG A 181 34.91 -14.32 17.27
CA ARG A 181 33.47 -14.07 17.03
C ARG A 181 33.30 -12.89 16.10
N PHE A 182 32.27 -12.97 15.24
CA PHE A 182 31.92 -11.91 14.30
C PHE A 182 30.42 -11.60 14.35
N PRO A 183 29.94 -10.82 15.35
CA PRO A 183 28.62 -10.21 15.31
C PRO A 183 28.56 -9.11 14.23
N VAL A 184 27.53 -9.18 13.39
CA VAL A 184 27.11 -8.12 12.48
C VAL A 184 25.79 -7.57 13.01
N LEU A 185 25.76 -6.27 13.33
CA LEU A 185 24.63 -5.61 13.96
C LEU A 185 23.82 -4.84 12.93
N TYR A 186 22.50 -5.02 12.97
CA TYR A 186 21.53 -4.19 12.28
C TYR A 186 20.87 -3.25 13.28
N GLY A 187 20.85 -1.95 12.98
CA GLY A 187 20.44 -0.92 13.92
C GLY A 187 20.17 0.42 13.24
N ARG A 188 19.66 1.38 14.02
CA ARG A 188 19.24 2.71 13.56
C ARG A 188 19.55 3.75 14.62
N ASN A 189 19.81 4.99 14.19
CA ASN A 189 19.96 6.12 15.11
C ASN A 189 18.70 6.29 15.97
N GLU A 190 17.54 6.15 15.34
CA GLU A 190 16.22 6.20 15.99
C GLU A 190 15.99 5.12 17.06
N ALA A 191 16.76 4.02 17.06
CA ALA A 191 16.68 2.94 18.05
C ALA A 191 17.84 2.98 19.07
N SER A 192 18.61 4.08 19.12
CA SER A 192 19.83 4.21 19.95
C SER A 192 20.91 3.16 19.62
N GLY A 193 21.03 2.78 18.35
CA GLY A 193 22.03 1.83 17.87
C GLY A 193 21.41 0.47 17.51
N PRO A 194 21.92 -0.65 18.04
CA PRO A 194 21.66 -1.98 17.50
C PRO A 194 20.28 -2.53 17.92
N MET A 195 19.56 -3.09 16.95
CA MET A 195 18.23 -3.68 17.10
C MET A 195 18.23 -5.21 16.94
N ALA A 196 19.09 -5.73 16.07
CA ALA A 196 19.24 -7.15 15.77
C ALA A 196 20.72 -7.51 15.54
N CYS A 197 21.05 -8.79 15.70
CA CYS A 197 22.42 -9.30 15.56
C CYS A 197 22.47 -10.61 14.76
N LEU A 198 23.40 -10.68 13.82
CA LEU A 198 23.74 -11.83 13.01
C LEU A 198 25.14 -12.37 13.42
N PRO A 199 25.23 -13.56 14.04
CA PRO A 199 26.50 -14.10 14.54
C PRO A 199 27.28 -14.89 13.47
N LEU A 200 27.91 -14.21 12.51
CA LEU A 200 28.57 -14.80 11.33
C LEU A 200 29.70 -15.82 11.59
N HIS A 201 30.17 -15.92 12.83
CA HIS A 201 31.16 -16.93 13.22
C HIS A 201 30.60 -18.37 13.20
N HIS A 202 29.28 -18.58 13.31
CA HIS A 202 28.69 -19.91 13.12
C HIS A 202 28.63 -20.28 11.63
N PRO A 203 28.89 -21.55 11.25
CA PRO A 203 28.91 -21.99 9.86
C PRO A 203 27.52 -21.93 9.20
N ASP A 204 26.47 -22.30 9.93
CA ASP A 204 25.09 -22.41 9.43
C ASP A 204 24.33 -21.06 9.39
N THR A 205 25.02 -19.94 9.54
CA THR A 205 24.40 -18.60 9.54
C THR A 205 24.05 -18.14 8.13
N ASP A 206 22.76 -17.91 7.91
CA ASP A 206 22.24 -17.31 6.67
C ASP A 206 22.69 -15.84 6.53
N LEU A 207 23.67 -15.63 5.63
CA LEU A 207 24.28 -14.33 5.33
C LEU A 207 23.26 -13.31 4.79
N GLU A 208 22.12 -13.74 4.28
CA GLU A 208 21.07 -12.85 3.75
C GLU A 208 20.11 -12.34 4.83
N THR A 209 20.42 -12.51 6.13
CA THR A 209 19.52 -12.08 7.22
C THR A 209 20.15 -11.01 8.11
N ILE A 210 19.31 -10.20 8.76
CA ILE A 210 19.74 -9.33 9.87
C ILE A 210 19.81 -10.07 11.21
N GLY A 211 19.76 -11.40 11.17
CA GLY A 211 19.76 -12.27 12.35
C GLY A 211 18.49 -12.12 13.19
N CYS A 212 18.66 -12.10 14.51
CA CYS A 212 17.58 -12.10 15.50
C CYS A 212 17.53 -10.79 16.30
N PRO A 213 16.36 -10.36 16.81
CA PRO A 213 16.25 -9.20 17.68
C PRO A 213 17.14 -9.33 18.92
N LEU A 214 17.77 -8.22 19.32
CA LEU A 214 18.56 -8.15 20.55
C LEU A 214 17.66 -8.05 21.79
N PRO A 215 18.13 -8.51 22.97
CA PRO A 215 17.35 -8.49 24.21
C PRO A 215 16.79 -7.11 24.55
N GLY A 216 15.56 -7.11 25.09
CA GLY A 216 14.79 -5.89 25.37
C GLY A 216 14.04 -5.33 24.17
N GLY A 217 14.37 -5.74 22.94
CA GLY A 217 13.65 -5.37 21.72
C GLY A 217 12.93 -6.54 21.06
N HIS A 218 11.96 -6.24 20.19
CA HIS A 218 11.39 -7.22 19.27
C HIS A 218 11.03 -6.61 17.90
N LEU A 219 11.02 -7.44 16.87
CA LEU A 219 10.70 -7.06 15.50
C LEU A 219 9.31 -7.59 15.10
N THR A 220 8.58 -6.78 14.32
CA THR A 220 7.28 -7.14 13.72
C THR A 220 7.19 -6.63 12.28
N LEU A 221 6.21 -7.12 11.51
CA LEU A 221 5.97 -6.70 10.13
C LEU A 221 4.58 -6.06 9.98
N ARG A 222 4.46 -5.04 9.11
CA ARG A 222 3.21 -4.34 8.76
C ARG A 222 2.99 -4.30 7.24
N ASP A 223 1.77 -4.52 6.78
CA ASP A 223 1.44 -4.46 5.35
C ASP A 223 1.07 -3.04 4.85
N ASP A 224 0.90 -2.88 3.53
CA ASP A 224 0.43 -1.67 2.86
C ASP A 224 -0.93 -1.14 3.41
N ALA A 225 -1.70 -1.97 4.11
CA ALA A 225 -2.98 -1.60 4.74
C ALA A 225 -2.85 -1.23 6.22
N GLY A 226 -1.62 -1.24 6.77
CA GLY A 226 -1.32 -0.93 8.16
C GLY A 226 -1.56 -2.08 9.14
N GLN A 227 -1.84 -3.30 8.67
CA GLN A 227 -2.13 -4.47 9.50
C GLN A 227 -0.85 -5.26 9.79
N SER A 228 -0.77 -5.87 10.98
CA SER A 228 0.35 -6.75 11.33
C SER A 228 0.36 -8.00 10.47
N VAL A 229 1.48 -8.24 9.78
CA VAL A 229 1.69 -9.44 8.97
C VAL A 229 2.09 -10.59 9.89
N GLN A 230 1.27 -11.65 9.91
CA GLN A 230 1.57 -12.89 10.64
C GLN A 230 1.67 -14.07 9.68
N GLY A 231 2.88 -14.63 9.58
CA GLY A 231 3.24 -15.72 8.68
C GLY A 231 4.75 -15.71 8.43
N THR A 232 5.27 -16.77 7.82
CA THR A 232 6.62 -16.79 7.23
C THR A 232 6.54 -16.34 5.77
N ASP A 233 7.64 -15.82 5.23
CA ASP A 233 7.83 -15.43 3.82
C ASP A 233 6.91 -14.34 3.26
N LEU A 234 6.02 -13.79 4.08
CA LEU A 234 5.27 -12.58 3.75
C LEU A 234 6.14 -11.33 3.97
N VAL A 235 6.14 -10.43 2.99
CA VAL A 235 6.85 -9.15 3.03
C VAL A 235 5.98 -8.09 3.71
N GLY A 236 6.60 -7.27 4.55
CA GLY A 236 6.01 -6.05 5.11
C GLY A 236 7.08 -5.06 5.56
N GLU A 237 6.66 -3.86 5.95
CA GLU A 237 7.51 -2.89 6.65
C GLU A 237 7.93 -3.44 8.01
N LEU A 238 9.23 -3.37 8.30
CA LEU A 238 9.82 -3.80 9.55
C LEU A 238 9.64 -2.72 10.64
N LEU A 239 9.08 -3.12 11.78
CA LEU A 239 8.97 -2.27 12.97
C LEU A 239 9.75 -2.87 14.12
N TYR A 240 10.55 -2.03 14.76
CA TYR A 240 11.25 -2.35 16.01
C TYR A 240 10.49 -1.77 17.19
N HIS A 241 10.27 -2.59 18.21
CA HIS A 241 9.64 -2.22 19.47
C HIS A 241 10.67 -2.42 20.57
N GLY A 242 11.01 -1.37 21.32
CA GLY A 242 12.01 -1.50 22.38
C GLY A 242 12.40 -0.20 23.09
N PRO A 243 13.01 -0.29 24.28
CA PRO A 243 13.38 0.86 25.10
C PRO A 243 14.47 1.76 24.49
N GLY A 244 15.18 1.30 23.46
CA GLY A 244 16.12 2.10 22.67
C GLY A 244 15.46 3.13 21.75
N VAL A 245 14.15 3.01 21.46
CA VAL A 245 13.42 3.92 20.57
C VAL A 245 13.41 5.36 21.12
N LEU A 246 13.75 6.32 20.27
CA LEU A 246 13.87 7.74 20.58
C LEU A 246 12.61 8.35 21.21
N MET A 247 12.79 9.49 21.91
CA MET A 247 11.66 10.31 22.38
C MET A 247 10.93 11.00 21.22
N GLY A 248 11.60 11.24 20.10
CA GLY A 248 11.06 11.82 18.86
C GLY A 248 12.06 12.75 18.17
N HIS A 249 11.79 13.15 16.93
CA HIS A 249 12.64 14.11 16.22
C HIS A 249 12.54 15.54 16.78
N ALA A 250 13.52 16.37 16.42
CA ALA A 250 13.53 17.80 16.65
C ALA A 250 14.16 18.53 15.46
N THR A 251 13.51 19.60 14.98
CA THR A 251 14.03 20.55 13.99
C THR A 251 14.15 21.96 14.54
N ARG A 252 13.63 22.23 15.75
CA ARG A 252 13.72 23.51 16.45
C ARG A 252 13.73 23.33 17.97
N ARG A 253 14.01 24.40 18.71
CA ARG A 253 14.16 24.35 20.18
C ARG A 253 12.87 23.95 20.90
N GLU A 254 11.71 24.29 20.37
CA GLU A 254 10.40 24.03 20.96
C GLU A 254 10.14 22.52 21.06
N ASP A 255 10.66 21.75 20.10
CA ASP A 255 10.48 20.30 20.03
C ASP A 255 11.20 19.57 21.19
N LEU A 256 12.18 20.22 21.83
CA LEU A 256 12.90 19.70 22.99
C LEU A 256 12.00 19.55 24.23
N ALA A 257 10.88 20.27 24.28
CA ALA A 257 9.88 20.21 25.35
C ALA A 257 8.88 19.05 25.20
N LEU A 258 8.74 18.49 23.98
CA LEU A 258 7.68 17.53 23.66
C LEU A 258 7.79 16.25 24.52
N PRO A 259 6.67 15.58 24.83
CA PRO A 259 6.71 14.26 25.47
C PRO A 259 7.46 13.23 24.59
N PRO A 260 7.88 12.09 25.17
CA PRO A 260 8.33 10.94 24.40
C PRO A 260 7.17 10.33 23.59
N GLN A 261 7.49 9.80 22.42
CA GLN A 261 6.58 9.00 21.59
C GLN A 261 6.46 7.57 22.11
N GLU A 262 5.55 6.78 21.55
CA GLU A 262 5.50 5.33 21.81
C GLU A 262 6.82 4.66 21.38
N PRO A 263 7.30 3.63 22.11
CA PRO A 263 8.60 2.99 21.85
C PRO A 263 8.55 2.01 20.66
N VAL A 264 7.97 2.46 19.55
CA VAL A 264 7.79 1.73 18.30
C VAL A 264 8.37 2.55 17.16
N LEU A 265 9.40 2.01 16.52
CA LEU A 265 10.07 2.58 15.35
C LEU A 265 9.62 1.82 14.09
N PRO A 266 8.80 2.43 13.22
CA PRO A 266 8.72 2.01 11.82
C PRO A 266 10.07 2.33 11.17
N THR A 267 10.83 1.29 10.80
CA THR A 267 12.18 1.50 10.25
C THR A 267 12.12 2.07 8.84
N GLY A 268 11.04 1.79 8.10
CA GLY A 268 10.96 2.05 6.67
C GLY A 268 11.60 0.93 5.83
N ASP A 269 12.38 0.04 6.43
CA ASP A 269 12.90 -1.15 5.76
C ASP A 269 11.77 -2.15 5.48
N LEU A 270 11.82 -2.79 4.31
CA LEU A 270 10.93 -3.90 3.96
C LEU A 270 11.64 -5.21 4.28
N ALA A 271 10.96 -6.12 4.95
CA ALA A 271 11.51 -7.40 5.35
C ALA A 271 10.48 -8.53 5.24
N ARG A 272 10.98 -9.76 5.16
CA ARG A 272 10.21 -10.98 5.42
C ARG A 272 10.78 -11.73 6.62
N ARG A 273 9.89 -12.39 7.37
CA ARG A 273 10.28 -13.27 8.48
C ARG A 273 10.46 -14.69 7.95
N LEU A 274 11.60 -15.29 8.21
CA LEU A 274 11.92 -16.67 7.80
C LEU A 274 11.39 -17.70 8.82
N PRO A 275 11.26 -18.98 8.45
CA PRO A 275 10.86 -20.06 9.37
C PRO A 275 11.77 -20.23 10.59
N SER A 276 13.05 -19.86 10.47
CA SER A 276 14.03 -19.78 11.57
C SER A 276 13.69 -18.73 12.64
N GLY A 277 12.79 -17.79 12.33
CA GLY A 277 12.47 -16.63 13.16
C GLY A 277 13.36 -15.40 12.89
N SER A 278 14.43 -15.53 12.09
CA SER A 278 15.23 -14.39 11.62
C SER A 278 14.52 -13.59 10.54
N TYR A 279 15.02 -12.38 10.27
CA TYR A 279 14.46 -11.47 9.27
C TYR A 279 15.43 -11.27 8.11
N ARG A 280 14.89 -11.28 6.88
CA ARG A 280 15.61 -10.91 5.66
C ARG A 280 15.08 -9.60 5.14
N LEU A 281 15.95 -8.60 4.95
CA LEU A 281 15.60 -7.35 4.28
C LEU A 281 15.38 -7.64 2.78
N VAL A 282 14.41 -6.95 2.18
CA VAL A 282 14.04 -7.09 0.76
C VAL A 282 13.87 -5.74 0.04
N GLY A 283 14.19 -4.64 0.72
CA GLY A 283 14.14 -3.27 0.20
C GLY A 283 13.92 -2.26 1.32
N HIS A 284 13.63 -1.01 0.96
CA HIS A 284 13.31 0.07 1.90
C HIS A 284 12.29 1.01 1.24
N LEU A 285 11.21 1.37 1.93
CA LEU A 285 10.09 2.19 1.43
C LEU A 285 10.52 3.50 0.75
N GLY A 286 11.66 4.09 1.17
CA GLY A 286 12.24 5.28 0.55
C GLY A 286 13.22 5.04 -0.61
N ARG A 287 13.64 3.79 -0.85
CA ARG A 287 14.58 3.34 -1.92
C ARG A 287 13.99 2.20 -2.78
N THR A 288 12.67 2.03 -2.77
CA THR A 288 11.98 0.98 -3.51
C THR A 288 10.89 1.60 -4.37
N VAL A 289 10.80 1.18 -5.63
CA VAL A 289 9.83 1.69 -6.62
C VAL A 289 8.99 0.56 -7.19
N ARG A 290 7.78 0.86 -7.69
CA ARG A 290 6.81 -0.15 -8.13
C ARG A 290 6.54 -0.08 -9.64
N ILE A 291 7.49 -0.53 -10.43
CA ILE A 291 7.46 -0.44 -11.90
C ILE A 291 6.78 -1.68 -12.50
N VAL A 292 5.75 -1.46 -13.33
CA VAL A 292 4.95 -2.53 -13.98
C VAL A 292 4.47 -3.60 -12.97
N GLY A 293 4.11 -3.16 -11.75
CA GLY A 293 3.65 -4.03 -10.67
C GLY A 293 4.74 -4.85 -9.95
N ARG A 294 6.00 -4.75 -10.38
CA ARG A 294 7.17 -5.33 -9.70
C ARG A 294 7.72 -4.33 -8.70
N MET A 295 8.05 -4.82 -7.50
CA MET A 295 8.71 -4.02 -6.46
C MET A 295 10.22 -4.14 -6.68
N ILE A 296 10.87 -3.02 -7.01
CA ILE A 296 12.29 -2.96 -7.35
C ILE A 296 13.02 -2.22 -6.23
N ASP A 297 13.89 -2.93 -5.53
CA ASP A 297 14.82 -2.32 -4.58
C ASP A 297 15.99 -1.69 -5.34
N LEU A 298 16.14 -0.36 -5.23
CA LEU A 298 17.15 0.38 -5.98
C LEU A 298 18.56 0.10 -5.45
N ALA A 299 18.71 -0.23 -4.16
CA ALA A 299 20.00 -0.63 -3.58
C ALA A 299 20.48 -1.98 -4.13
N GLY A 300 19.61 -2.99 -4.17
CA GLY A 300 19.91 -4.27 -4.80
C GLY A 300 20.26 -4.19 -6.30
N VAL A 301 19.84 -3.14 -7.02
CA VAL A 301 20.31 -2.86 -8.39
C VAL A 301 21.74 -2.29 -8.39
N GLU A 302 22.06 -1.38 -7.48
CA GLU A 302 23.44 -0.87 -7.29
C GLU A 302 24.41 -2.01 -6.97
N ASP A 303 24.07 -2.91 -6.03
CA ASP A 303 24.88 -4.07 -5.65
C ASP A 303 25.08 -5.10 -6.78
N ARG A 304 24.14 -5.19 -7.72
CA ARG A 304 24.24 -6.06 -8.90
C ARG A 304 25.19 -5.48 -9.93
N LEU A 305 25.06 -4.18 -10.20
CA LEU A 305 25.97 -3.46 -11.10
C LEU A 305 27.39 -3.47 -10.54
N ALA A 306 27.57 -3.26 -9.24
CA ALA A 306 28.87 -3.34 -8.57
C ALA A 306 29.55 -4.72 -8.77
N ARG A 307 28.80 -5.83 -8.64
CA ARG A 307 29.31 -7.18 -8.92
C ARG A 307 29.63 -7.45 -10.40
N ALA A 308 29.00 -6.73 -11.32
CA ALA A 308 29.37 -6.70 -12.74
C ALA A 308 30.57 -5.78 -13.04
N GLY A 309 31.20 -5.18 -12.02
CA GLY A 309 32.31 -4.23 -12.17
C GLY A 309 31.88 -2.80 -12.51
N ILE A 310 30.59 -2.49 -12.42
CA ILE A 310 29.99 -1.23 -12.87
C ILE A 310 29.62 -0.38 -11.65
N SER A 311 30.41 0.65 -11.38
CA SER A 311 30.06 1.65 -10.36
C SER A 311 28.86 2.48 -10.82
N ALA A 312 27.74 2.34 -10.10
CA ALA A 312 26.47 2.97 -10.46
C ALA A 312 25.75 3.53 -9.23
N VAL A 313 24.94 4.57 -9.46
CA VAL A 313 23.99 5.11 -8.47
C VAL A 313 22.60 5.05 -9.08
N VAL A 314 21.64 4.48 -8.36
CA VAL A 314 20.29 4.25 -8.85
C VAL A 314 19.29 5.13 -8.10
N THR A 315 18.37 5.73 -8.84
CA THR A 315 17.17 6.40 -8.35
C THR A 315 15.97 5.99 -9.21
N GLY A 316 14.76 6.45 -8.91
CA GLY A 316 13.58 5.98 -9.65
C GLY A 316 12.27 6.65 -9.25
N ASN A 317 11.24 6.31 -10.01
CA ASN A 317 9.83 6.48 -9.66
C ASN A 317 9.05 5.21 -10.05
N ASP A 318 7.73 5.19 -9.83
CA ASP A 318 6.89 4.04 -10.21
C ASP A 318 6.76 3.84 -11.75
N ASP A 319 7.31 4.77 -12.56
CA ASP A 319 7.33 4.66 -14.03
C ASP A 319 8.64 4.08 -14.57
N GLN A 320 9.81 4.40 -14.01
CA GLN A 320 11.11 3.93 -14.52
C GLN A 320 12.23 4.03 -13.46
N ILE A 321 13.27 3.20 -13.63
CA ILE A 321 14.54 3.36 -12.91
C ILE A 321 15.47 4.29 -13.69
N PHE A 322 16.22 5.08 -12.95
CA PHE A 322 17.21 6.02 -13.43
C PHE A 322 18.58 5.59 -12.90
N ILE A 323 19.51 5.28 -13.79
CA ILE A 323 20.82 4.74 -13.44
C ILE A 323 21.88 5.75 -13.85
N LEU A 324 22.66 6.19 -12.88
CA LEU A 324 23.85 6.99 -13.10
C LEU A 324 25.06 6.08 -13.19
N VAL A 325 25.84 6.19 -14.27
CA VAL A 325 27.10 5.46 -14.46
C VAL A 325 28.22 6.40 -14.88
N GLY A 326 29.46 5.93 -14.75
CA GLY A 326 30.65 6.65 -15.23
C GLY A 326 30.65 6.85 -16.75
N PRO A 327 31.46 7.78 -17.28
CA PRO A 327 31.49 8.12 -18.70
C PRO A 327 31.92 6.95 -19.61
N ASP A 328 32.73 6.02 -19.10
CA ASP A 328 33.28 4.89 -19.86
C ASP A 328 32.35 3.66 -19.90
N ALA A 329 31.14 3.75 -19.33
CA ALA A 329 30.22 2.62 -19.22
C ALA A 329 29.30 2.45 -20.45
N GLU A 330 29.27 1.25 -21.03
CA GLU A 330 28.37 0.91 -22.14
C GLU A 330 26.91 0.79 -21.69
N GLY A 331 26.13 1.85 -21.88
CA GLY A 331 24.73 1.90 -21.47
C GLY A 331 23.85 0.78 -22.05
N ALA A 332 24.01 0.42 -23.32
CA ALA A 332 23.20 -0.63 -23.96
C ALA A 332 23.36 -2.00 -23.27
N SER A 333 24.60 -2.35 -22.92
CA SER A 333 24.97 -3.58 -22.22
C SER A 333 24.34 -3.64 -20.82
N ILE A 334 24.30 -2.50 -20.10
CA ILE A 334 23.65 -2.36 -18.78
C ILE A 334 22.13 -2.50 -18.87
N VAL A 335 21.47 -1.86 -19.87
CA VAL A 335 20.02 -2.00 -20.06
C VAL A 335 19.64 -3.46 -20.33
N SER A 336 20.42 -4.16 -21.17
CA SER A 336 20.18 -5.58 -21.49
C SER A 336 20.28 -6.46 -20.23
N LEU A 337 21.37 -6.34 -19.47
CA LEU A 337 21.61 -7.08 -18.23
C LEU A 337 20.45 -6.90 -17.22
N LEU A 338 20.06 -5.65 -16.96
CA LEU A 338 19.02 -5.35 -15.98
C LEU A 338 17.61 -5.64 -16.48
N SER A 339 17.36 -5.55 -17.78
CA SER A 339 16.08 -5.96 -18.39
C SER A 339 15.81 -7.44 -18.12
N GLU A 340 16.81 -8.29 -18.38
CA GLU A 340 16.74 -9.73 -18.13
C GLU A 340 16.60 -10.04 -16.63
N GLU A 341 17.51 -9.53 -15.80
CA GLU A 341 17.57 -9.83 -14.38
C GLU A 341 16.38 -9.30 -13.56
N LEU A 342 15.97 -8.05 -13.82
CA LEU A 342 14.89 -7.40 -13.08
C LEU A 342 13.52 -7.74 -13.67
N GLY A 343 13.46 -8.29 -14.88
CA GLY A 343 12.22 -8.54 -15.61
C GLY A 343 11.48 -7.24 -15.95
N LEU A 344 12.23 -6.20 -16.29
CA LEU A 344 11.71 -4.88 -16.67
C LEU A 344 11.92 -4.66 -18.17
N PRO A 345 10.94 -4.08 -18.91
CA PRO A 345 11.17 -3.68 -20.29
C PRO A 345 12.33 -2.67 -20.40
N PRO A 346 13.18 -2.72 -21.45
CA PRO A 346 14.26 -1.75 -21.68
C PRO A 346 13.80 -0.29 -21.60
N ALA A 347 12.60 0.00 -22.09
CA ALA A 347 11.97 1.33 -22.06
C ALA A 347 11.61 1.84 -20.63
N ARG A 348 11.89 1.06 -19.58
CA ARG A 348 11.73 1.40 -18.16
C ARG A 348 13.07 1.60 -17.43
N ILE A 349 14.18 1.57 -18.17
CA ILE A 349 15.54 1.70 -17.66
C ILE A 349 16.22 2.87 -18.38
N ALA A 350 16.28 4.02 -17.72
CA ALA A 350 16.95 5.21 -18.24
C ALA A 350 18.37 5.32 -17.67
N ILE A 351 19.38 5.36 -18.55
CA ILE A 351 20.78 5.53 -18.16
C ILE A 351 21.23 6.96 -18.44
N LEU A 352 22.03 7.52 -17.53
CA LEU A 352 22.63 8.82 -17.65
C LEU A 352 24.11 8.75 -17.24
N CYS A 353 25.01 8.99 -18.19
CA CYS A 353 26.44 9.00 -17.89
C CYS A 353 26.84 10.36 -17.31
N LEU A 354 27.41 10.40 -16.10
CA LEU A 354 27.99 11.61 -15.51
C LEU A 354 29.34 11.32 -14.87
N SER A 355 30.17 12.36 -14.81
CA SER A 355 31.48 12.32 -14.15
C SER A 355 31.40 12.08 -12.64
N ASN A 356 30.33 12.52 -11.97
CA ASN A 356 30.15 12.40 -10.52
C ASN A 356 28.65 12.47 -10.12
N ALA A 357 28.28 11.79 -9.03
CA ALA A 357 26.97 11.91 -8.38
C ALA A 357 26.95 13.09 -7.37
N PRO A 358 25.80 13.78 -7.18
CA PRO A 358 25.66 14.78 -6.12
C PRO A 358 25.72 14.12 -4.74
N ARG A 359 26.39 14.79 -3.80
CA ARG A 359 26.57 14.31 -2.41
C ARG A 359 26.07 15.34 -1.40
N LEU A 360 25.55 14.85 -0.29
CA LEU A 360 25.21 15.63 0.89
C LEU A 360 26.47 16.14 1.59
N ALA A 361 26.31 17.09 2.51
CA ALA A 361 27.40 17.57 3.37
C ALA A 361 28.01 16.48 4.27
N THR A 362 27.34 15.32 4.41
CA THR A 362 27.83 14.11 5.10
C THR A 362 28.71 13.22 4.22
N GLY A 363 28.90 13.53 2.93
CA GLY A 363 29.60 12.68 1.97
C GLY A 363 28.73 11.58 1.33
N GLU A 364 27.59 11.25 1.95
CA GLU A 364 26.58 10.32 1.40
C GLU A 364 25.95 10.87 0.11
N VAL A 365 25.42 10.00 -0.76
CA VAL A 365 24.84 10.41 -2.05
C VAL A 365 23.49 11.10 -1.87
N ASP A 366 23.30 12.28 -2.47
CA ASP A 366 22.02 12.99 -2.45
C ASP A 366 21.08 12.46 -3.55
N HIS A 367 20.44 11.32 -3.27
CA HIS A 367 19.47 10.71 -4.18
C HIS A 367 18.24 11.60 -4.46
N GLN A 368 17.94 12.58 -3.60
CA GLN A 368 16.85 13.53 -3.84
C GLN A 368 17.26 14.61 -4.84
N ARG A 369 18.45 15.18 -4.69
CA ARG A 369 19.04 16.10 -5.68
C ARG A 369 19.23 15.39 -7.02
N LEU A 370 19.77 14.17 -7.02
CA LEU A 370 19.90 13.35 -8.22
C LEU A 370 18.55 13.17 -8.93
N ARG A 371 17.48 12.86 -8.20
CA ARG A 371 16.13 12.73 -8.77
C ARG A 371 15.59 14.04 -9.37
N LEU A 372 15.93 15.19 -8.79
CA LEU A 372 15.60 16.51 -9.35
C LEU A 372 16.42 16.80 -10.62
N ASP A 373 17.73 16.52 -10.60
CA ASP A 373 18.60 16.68 -11.78
C ASP A 373 18.12 15.80 -12.95
N PHE A 374 17.61 14.58 -12.67
CA PHE A 374 16.93 13.74 -13.65
C PHE A 374 15.64 14.37 -14.19
N GLN A 375 14.83 15.03 -13.36
CA GLN A 375 13.61 15.72 -13.81
C GLN A 375 13.92 16.96 -14.66
N GLU A 376 14.94 17.74 -14.29
CA GLU A 376 15.38 18.93 -15.01
C GLU A 376 15.99 18.59 -16.38
N ARG A 377 16.79 17.52 -16.47
CA ARG A 377 17.46 17.07 -17.71
C ARG A 377 16.54 16.49 -18.76
N ARG A 378 15.27 16.18 -18.44
CA ARG A 378 14.29 15.55 -19.34
C ARG A 378 14.89 14.37 -20.13
N PRO A 379 15.29 13.26 -19.45
CA PRO A 379 15.53 12.00 -20.15
C PRO A 379 14.30 11.64 -21.01
N PRO A 380 14.47 10.89 -22.11
CA PRO A 380 13.37 10.53 -23.00
C PRO A 380 12.18 10.04 -22.18
N ALA A 381 11.00 10.58 -22.46
CA ALA A 381 9.80 10.24 -21.72
C ALA A 381 9.62 8.72 -21.75
N PRO A 382 9.33 8.06 -20.61
CA PRO A 382 9.18 6.62 -20.58
C PRO A 382 8.10 6.25 -21.58
N MET A 383 8.39 5.28 -22.47
CA MET A 383 7.41 4.88 -23.47
C MET A 383 6.08 4.57 -22.76
N PRO A 384 4.94 5.03 -23.29
CA PRO A 384 3.63 4.70 -22.72
C PRO A 384 3.55 3.20 -22.50
N HIS A 385 3.01 2.76 -21.35
CA HIS A 385 2.74 1.34 -21.19
C HIS A 385 1.81 0.93 -22.34
N PRO A 386 2.11 -0.14 -23.09
CA PRO A 386 1.28 -0.56 -24.19
C PRO A 386 -0.17 -0.73 -23.76
N ASP A 387 -1.06 -0.24 -24.60
CA ASP A 387 -2.51 -0.31 -24.45
C ASP A 387 -3.15 -1.01 -25.65
N ARG A 388 -4.47 -1.17 -25.61
CA ARG A 388 -5.25 -1.78 -26.70
C ARG A 388 -5.17 -1.06 -28.06
N HIS A 389 -4.59 0.14 -28.14
CA HIS A 389 -4.42 0.91 -29.37
C HIS A 389 -2.98 0.88 -29.89
N THR A 390 -2.03 0.44 -29.07
CA THR A 390 -0.61 0.36 -29.41
C THR A 390 -0.40 -0.66 -30.55
N PRO A 391 0.28 -0.28 -31.66
CA PRO A 391 0.64 -1.20 -32.73
C PRO A 391 1.44 -2.39 -32.22
N ILE A 392 1.25 -3.58 -32.81
CA ILE A 392 1.97 -4.80 -32.37
C ILE A 392 3.49 -4.59 -32.40
N ARG A 393 4.04 -3.93 -33.42
CA ARG A 393 5.47 -3.57 -33.48
C ARG A 393 5.91 -2.76 -32.25
N ASP A 394 5.12 -1.77 -31.85
CA ASP A 394 5.46 -0.87 -30.74
C ASP A 394 5.37 -1.58 -29.38
N ILE A 395 4.49 -2.60 -29.25
CA ILE A 395 4.50 -3.53 -28.10
C ILE A 395 5.82 -4.29 -28.02
N PHE A 396 6.31 -4.81 -29.16
CA PHE A 396 7.58 -5.52 -29.22
C PHE A 396 8.79 -4.59 -28.96
N VAL A 397 8.80 -3.37 -29.53
CA VAL A 397 9.84 -2.35 -29.29
C VAL A 397 9.85 -1.90 -27.83
N TYR A 398 8.69 -1.75 -27.19
CA TYR A 398 8.62 -1.47 -25.75
C TYR A 398 9.27 -2.57 -24.91
N MET A 399 9.09 -3.86 -25.28
CA MET A 399 9.57 -5.02 -24.52
C MET A 399 11.03 -5.41 -24.81
N PHE A 400 11.57 -5.10 -26.00
CA PHE A 400 12.88 -5.57 -26.47
C PHE A 400 13.79 -4.48 -27.05
N GLY A 401 13.35 -3.22 -27.07
CA GLY A 401 14.10 -2.12 -27.68
C GLY A 401 14.32 -2.30 -29.19
N ASP A 402 15.47 -1.85 -29.69
CA ASP A 402 15.78 -1.84 -31.13
C ASP A 402 15.88 -3.23 -31.77
N ALA A 403 16.11 -4.29 -30.97
CA ALA A 403 16.10 -5.67 -31.48
C ALA A 403 14.75 -6.05 -32.12
N ALA A 404 13.65 -5.45 -31.67
CA ALA A 404 12.29 -5.68 -32.17
C ALA A 404 11.94 -4.91 -33.47
N GLN A 405 12.87 -4.15 -34.07
CA GLN A 405 12.58 -3.47 -35.34
C GLN A 405 12.39 -4.45 -36.53
N ASN A 406 12.86 -5.69 -36.44
CA ASN A 406 12.74 -6.71 -37.48
C ASN A 406 11.37 -7.43 -37.44
N ASP A 407 10.54 -7.19 -38.47
CA ASP A 407 9.21 -7.78 -38.65
C ASP A 407 9.14 -9.32 -38.68
N SER A 408 10.24 -9.99 -39.01
CA SER A 408 10.33 -11.46 -39.02
C SER A 408 10.63 -12.05 -37.64
N ALA A 409 11.05 -11.21 -36.68
CA ALA A 409 11.33 -11.65 -35.32
C ALA A 409 10.06 -12.08 -34.57
N SER A 410 10.24 -12.93 -33.58
CA SER A 410 9.22 -13.46 -32.66
C SER A 410 9.69 -13.27 -31.22
N PHE A 411 8.78 -13.42 -30.24
CA PHE A 411 9.14 -13.34 -28.82
C PHE A 411 10.31 -14.29 -28.48
N ARG A 412 10.28 -15.52 -29.02
CA ARG A 412 11.32 -16.53 -28.81
C ARG A 412 12.65 -16.17 -29.48
N SER A 413 12.63 -15.60 -30.69
CA SER A 413 13.87 -15.22 -31.38
C SER A 413 14.52 -13.95 -30.83
N LEU A 414 13.78 -13.15 -30.06
CA LEU A 414 14.26 -11.96 -29.34
C LEU A 414 14.75 -12.26 -27.92
N GLY A 415 14.90 -13.53 -27.54
CA GLY A 415 15.33 -13.92 -26.19
C GLY A 415 14.26 -13.79 -25.12
N GLY A 416 12.97 -13.75 -25.50
CA GLY A 416 11.85 -13.63 -24.58
C GLY A 416 11.82 -14.72 -23.51
N HIS A 417 11.93 -14.29 -22.25
CA HIS A 417 11.98 -15.14 -21.06
C HIS A 417 10.71 -14.99 -20.19
N SER A 418 10.55 -15.87 -19.19
CA SER A 418 9.31 -16.03 -18.40
C SER A 418 8.81 -14.75 -17.71
N PHE A 419 9.67 -13.76 -17.45
CA PHE A 419 9.27 -12.49 -16.82
C PHE A 419 8.64 -11.50 -17.80
N LEU A 420 9.16 -11.41 -19.03
CA LEU A 420 8.56 -10.59 -20.09
C LEU A 420 7.30 -11.26 -20.66
N HIS A 421 7.25 -12.61 -20.65
CA HIS A 421 6.13 -13.40 -21.19
C HIS A 421 4.77 -12.96 -20.64
N ALA A 422 4.59 -12.89 -19.31
CA ALA A 422 3.30 -12.53 -18.71
C ALA A 422 2.85 -11.09 -19.05
N THR A 423 3.79 -10.14 -19.03
CA THR A 423 3.52 -8.73 -19.35
C THR A 423 3.17 -8.56 -20.83
N MET A 424 3.86 -9.30 -21.70
CA MET A 424 3.69 -9.22 -23.14
C MET A 424 2.46 -9.99 -23.64
N ALA A 425 2.19 -11.18 -23.09
CA ALA A 425 0.96 -11.92 -23.33
C ALA A 425 -0.26 -11.05 -23.01
N LYS A 426 -0.23 -10.34 -21.87
CA LYS A 426 -1.29 -9.39 -21.48
C LYS A 426 -1.41 -8.22 -22.46
N ALA A 427 -0.30 -7.58 -22.87
CA ALA A 427 -0.33 -6.47 -23.82
C ALA A 427 -0.85 -6.89 -25.21
N LEU A 428 -0.44 -8.07 -25.67
CA LEU A 428 -0.91 -8.64 -26.94
C LEU A 428 -2.37 -9.11 -26.85
N GLU A 429 -2.82 -9.68 -25.73
CA GLU A 429 -4.22 -10.03 -25.47
C GLU A 429 -5.11 -8.78 -25.42
N GLU A 430 -4.66 -7.70 -24.78
CA GLU A 430 -5.36 -6.40 -24.79
C GLU A 430 -5.49 -5.80 -26.21
N ARG A 431 -4.56 -6.09 -27.13
CA ARG A 431 -4.58 -5.60 -28.52
C ARG A 431 -5.27 -6.55 -29.52
N LEU A 432 -5.22 -7.86 -29.30
CA LEU A 432 -5.74 -8.91 -30.19
C LEU A 432 -7.09 -9.49 -29.72
N GLY A 433 -7.51 -9.21 -28.47
CA GLY A 433 -8.71 -9.76 -27.83
C GLY A 433 -8.55 -11.21 -27.38
N GLN A 434 -8.03 -12.07 -28.25
CA GLN A 434 -7.65 -13.45 -27.92
C GLN A 434 -6.24 -13.73 -28.47
N LEU A 435 -5.32 -14.08 -27.58
CA LEU A 435 -3.95 -14.43 -27.93
C LEU A 435 -3.91 -15.82 -28.61
N PRO A 436 -3.25 -15.98 -29.78
CA PRO A 436 -3.20 -17.27 -30.46
C PRO A 436 -2.26 -18.26 -29.76
N ASP A 437 -2.58 -19.55 -29.82
CA ASP A 437 -1.70 -20.62 -29.34
C ASP A 437 -0.35 -20.57 -30.08
N GLY A 438 0.77 -20.58 -29.33
CA GLY A 438 2.10 -20.49 -29.90
C GLY A 438 2.50 -19.10 -30.40
N TRP A 439 1.83 -18.03 -29.94
CA TRP A 439 2.21 -16.63 -30.24
C TRP A 439 3.70 -16.35 -29.99
N GLU A 440 4.35 -17.07 -29.08
CA GLU A 440 5.77 -16.89 -28.72
C GLU A 440 6.71 -17.15 -29.91
N ALA A 441 6.33 -18.02 -30.84
CA ALA A 441 7.06 -18.34 -32.06
C ALA A 441 6.49 -17.64 -33.31
N THR A 442 5.41 -16.86 -33.15
CA THR A 442 4.77 -16.13 -34.25
C THR A 442 5.51 -14.81 -34.49
N SER A 443 5.72 -14.44 -35.76
CA SER A 443 6.45 -13.22 -36.10
C SER A 443 5.63 -11.95 -35.87
N ILE A 444 6.32 -10.83 -35.62
CA ILE A 444 5.72 -9.49 -35.44
C ILE A 444 4.76 -9.17 -36.59
N ALA A 445 5.17 -9.38 -37.85
CA ALA A 445 4.31 -9.14 -39.01
C ALA A 445 3.07 -10.06 -39.09
N ALA A 446 3.16 -11.31 -38.61
CA ALA A 446 2.01 -12.20 -38.58
C ALA A 446 1.01 -11.81 -37.47
N LEU A 447 1.50 -11.39 -36.29
CA LEU A 447 0.66 -10.83 -35.23
C LEU A 447 0.07 -9.47 -35.61
N ALA A 448 0.83 -8.61 -36.30
CA ALA A 448 0.37 -7.31 -36.80
C ALA A 448 -0.76 -7.47 -37.82
N ARG A 449 -0.60 -8.30 -38.85
CA ARG A 449 -1.67 -8.62 -39.81
C ARG A 449 -2.92 -9.15 -39.11
N ARG A 450 -2.78 -10.05 -38.13
CA ARG A 450 -3.92 -10.55 -37.35
C ARG A 450 -4.60 -9.45 -36.52
N ALA A 451 -3.87 -8.42 -36.09
CA ALA A 451 -4.40 -7.24 -35.40
C ALA A 451 -5.07 -6.22 -36.34
N GLU A 452 -4.80 -6.30 -37.64
CA GLU A 452 -5.41 -5.54 -38.73
C GLU A 452 -6.64 -6.28 -39.28
N ASP A 453 -6.58 -7.59 -39.47
CA ASP A 453 -7.72 -8.46 -39.83
C ASP A 453 -8.81 -8.44 -38.74
N ALA A 454 -8.41 -8.28 -37.47
CA ALA A 454 -9.33 -8.06 -36.35
C ALA A 454 -9.89 -6.62 -36.29
N ALA A 455 -9.35 -5.67 -37.07
CA ALA A 455 -9.74 -4.26 -37.08
C ALA A 455 -10.95 -3.96 -38.00
N VAL A 456 -12.06 -4.67 -37.75
CA VAL A 456 -13.41 -4.17 -38.08
C VAL A 456 -13.57 -2.78 -37.42
N PRO A 457 -14.18 -1.78 -38.09
CA PRO A 457 -13.78 -0.37 -37.91
C PRO A 457 -13.82 0.17 -36.49
N ALA A 458 -12.83 1.01 -36.18
CA ALA A 458 -12.56 1.58 -34.87
C ALA A 458 -13.73 2.41 -34.31
N LEU A 459 -14.63 1.75 -33.59
CA LEU A 459 -15.42 2.38 -32.53
C LEU A 459 -14.44 2.85 -31.43
N ALA A 460 -14.35 4.18 -31.33
CA ALA A 460 -13.56 5.02 -30.44
C ALA A 460 -12.83 4.39 -29.21
N SER A 461 -11.67 4.98 -28.90
CA SER A 461 -10.95 4.88 -27.62
C SER A 461 -11.89 4.86 -26.41
N PRO A 462 -11.64 4.06 -25.36
CA PRO A 462 -12.67 3.68 -24.39
C PRO A 462 -13.05 4.90 -23.53
N PRO A 463 -14.18 5.57 -23.77
CA PRO A 463 -14.47 6.80 -23.06
C PRO A 463 -15.00 6.48 -21.67
N LEU A 464 -14.57 7.25 -20.67
CA LEU A 464 -15.33 7.58 -19.45
C LEU A 464 -15.69 6.46 -18.44
N ILE A 465 -15.96 5.22 -18.82
CA ILE A 465 -16.63 4.23 -17.94
C ILE A 465 -15.87 4.01 -16.62
N LEU A 466 -14.57 3.68 -16.69
CA LEU A 466 -13.80 3.27 -15.51
C LEU A 466 -13.50 4.43 -14.54
N SER A 467 -13.42 5.67 -15.03
CA SER A 467 -13.29 6.87 -14.20
C SER A 467 -14.60 7.28 -13.50
N ASN A 468 -15.73 6.78 -13.98
CA ASN A 468 -17.06 7.27 -13.58
C ASN A 468 -17.83 6.27 -12.70
N LEU A 469 -17.38 5.00 -12.60
CA LEU A 469 -17.94 3.99 -11.68
C LEU A 469 -18.05 4.51 -10.24
N ASP A 470 -17.06 5.26 -9.76
CA ASP A 470 -17.07 5.85 -8.42
C ASP A 470 -18.14 6.95 -8.26
N THR A 471 -18.39 7.73 -9.33
CA THR A 471 -19.47 8.73 -9.38
C THR A 471 -20.83 8.04 -9.35
N LEU A 472 -21.02 7.00 -10.17
CA LEU A 472 -22.24 6.20 -10.20
C LEU A 472 -22.52 5.50 -8.86
N ARG A 473 -21.47 5.07 -8.15
CA ARG A 473 -21.57 4.57 -6.77
C ARG A 473 -22.08 5.63 -5.80
N GLY A 474 -21.57 6.86 -5.92
CA GLY A 474 -22.04 8.02 -5.17
C GLY A 474 -23.52 8.31 -5.44
N ILE A 475 -23.93 8.34 -6.72
CA ILE A 475 -25.33 8.52 -7.14
C ILE A 475 -26.22 7.41 -6.55
N ALA A 476 -25.86 6.14 -6.76
CA ALA A 476 -26.64 5.01 -6.24
C ALA A 476 -26.79 5.06 -4.71
N CYS A 477 -25.72 5.47 -4.01
CA CYS A 477 -25.76 5.67 -2.56
C CYS A 477 -26.73 6.80 -2.15
N LEU A 478 -26.68 7.96 -2.82
CA LEU A 478 -27.61 9.06 -2.55
C LEU A 478 -29.07 8.70 -2.86
N LEU A 479 -29.34 7.92 -3.91
CA LEU A 479 -30.69 7.42 -4.22
C LEU A 479 -31.20 6.43 -3.14
N VAL A 480 -30.32 5.64 -2.51
CA VAL A 480 -30.66 4.83 -1.33
C VAL A 480 -31.01 5.72 -0.14
N VAL A 481 -30.19 6.74 0.14
CA VAL A 481 -30.42 7.64 1.27
C VAL A 481 -31.72 8.43 1.09
N ALA A 482 -31.95 9.06 -0.06
CA ALA A 482 -33.14 9.87 -0.36
C ALA A 482 -34.45 9.12 -0.10
N PHE A 483 -34.52 7.86 -0.52
CA PHE A 483 -35.66 6.99 -0.28
C PHE A 483 -35.92 6.73 1.22
N HIS A 484 -34.87 6.45 2.00
CA HIS A 484 -35.02 6.22 3.44
C HIS A 484 -35.24 7.52 4.23
N VAL A 485 -34.84 8.68 3.67
CA VAL A 485 -35.17 10.00 4.20
C VAL A 485 -36.66 10.28 4.02
N VAL A 486 -37.24 10.11 2.83
CA VAL A 486 -38.68 10.30 2.59
C VAL A 486 -39.52 9.27 3.34
N GLY A 487 -39.19 7.98 3.20
CA GLY A 487 -39.93 6.86 3.80
C GLY A 487 -40.68 6.02 2.77
N LEU A 488 -41.17 4.86 3.22
CA LEU A 488 -42.05 3.95 2.49
C LEU A 488 -43.54 4.31 2.72
N ASN A 489 -43.87 4.55 3.99
CA ASN A 489 -45.20 4.81 4.52
C ASN A 489 -45.17 6.04 5.43
N SER A 490 -46.35 6.56 5.78
CA SER A 490 -46.59 7.66 6.75
C SER A 490 -45.87 7.54 8.10
N ASP A 491 -45.50 6.34 8.53
CA ASP A 491 -44.82 6.11 9.82
C ASP A 491 -43.28 6.06 9.72
N THR A 492 -42.75 6.15 8.49
CA THR A 492 -41.32 5.98 8.18
C THR A 492 -40.72 7.23 7.54
N GLY A 493 -39.39 7.31 7.47
CA GLY A 493 -38.69 8.46 6.87
C GLY A 493 -39.09 9.79 7.52
N MET A 494 -39.55 10.76 6.75
CA MET A 494 -39.99 12.08 7.24
C MET A 494 -41.42 12.07 7.83
N LYS A 495 -42.10 10.91 7.83
CA LYS A 495 -43.51 10.77 8.22
C LYS A 495 -44.46 11.66 7.41
N LEU A 496 -44.28 11.65 6.10
CA LEU A 496 -45.10 12.46 5.20
C LEU A 496 -46.43 11.76 4.88
N PRO A 497 -47.54 12.51 4.77
CA PRO A 497 -48.80 12.03 4.21
C PRO A 497 -48.60 11.31 2.87
N MET A 498 -49.40 10.27 2.59
CA MET A 498 -49.20 9.41 1.40
C MET A 498 -49.43 10.14 0.07
N ASP A 499 -50.19 11.23 0.08
CA ASP A 499 -50.44 12.18 -1.02
C ASP A 499 -49.30 13.20 -1.21
N SER A 500 -48.25 13.17 -0.37
CA SER A 500 -47.12 14.08 -0.48
C SER A 500 -46.35 13.91 -1.81
N PRO A 501 -46.02 15.01 -2.51
CA PRO A 501 -45.29 14.95 -3.79
C PRO A 501 -43.89 14.33 -3.64
N TRP A 502 -43.32 14.33 -2.44
CA TRP A 502 -42.02 13.70 -2.15
C TRP A 502 -42.03 12.18 -2.32
N HIS A 503 -43.16 11.51 -2.06
CA HIS A 503 -43.31 10.07 -2.32
C HIS A 503 -43.28 9.80 -3.83
N GLY A 504 -43.99 10.61 -4.63
CA GLY A 504 -43.95 10.52 -6.10
C GLY A 504 -42.53 10.68 -6.68
N VAL A 505 -41.77 11.66 -6.19
CA VAL A 505 -40.35 11.85 -6.60
C VAL A 505 -39.49 10.64 -6.22
N VAL A 506 -39.60 10.14 -4.99
CA VAL A 506 -38.79 9.00 -4.52
C VAL A 506 -39.18 7.67 -5.17
N ASP A 507 -40.45 7.48 -5.52
CA ASP A 507 -40.86 6.29 -6.27
C ASP A 507 -40.44 6.36 -7.74
N SER A 508 -40.40 7.54 -8.36
CA SER A 508 -39.90 7.73 -9.74
C SER A 508 -38.42 7.33 -9.92
N ILE A 509 -37.64 7.14 -8.85
CA ILE A 509 -36.26 6.64 -8.88
C ILE A 509 -36.12 5.17 -8.40
N ARG A 510 -37.23 4.51 -8.05
CA ARG A 510 -37.27 3.14 -7.50
C ARG A 510 -36.59 2.12 -8.42
N PHE A 511 -36.91 2.19 -9.71
CA PHE A 511 -36.38 1.31 -10.77
C PHE A 511 -34.93 1.61 -11.17
N ILE A 512 -34.35 2.73 -10.72
CA ILE A 512 -32.95 3.07 -11.02
C ILE A 512 -32.03 2.52 -9.93
N ARG A 513 -32.39 2.76 -8.66
CA ARG A 513 -31.51 2.57 -7.50
C ARG A 513 -30.96 1.15 -7.35
N MET A 514 -31.84 0.14 -7.25
CA MET A 514 -31.42 -1.24 -7.00
C MET A 514 -30.75 -1.86 -8.24
N PRO A 515 -31.29 -1.69 -9.47
CA PRO A 515 -30.62 -2.15 -10.69
C PRO A 515 -29.22 -1.56 -10.87
N LEU A 516 -29.05 -0.24 -10.68
CA LEU A 516 -27.75 0.42 -10.80
C LEU A 516 -26.72 -0.11 -9.79
N PHE A 517 -27.07 -0.20 -8.50
CA PHE A 517 -26.14 -0.68 -7.47
C PHE A 517 -25.77 -2.16 -7.69
N THR A 518 -26.71 -2.97 -8.19
CA THR A 518 -26.53 -4.41 -8.42
C THR A 518 -25.72 -4.68 -9.69
N ALA A 519 -26.00 -3.97 -10.77
CA ALA A 519 -25.18 -4.01 -11.98
C ALA A 519 -23.76 -3.50 -11.71
N MET A 520 -23.60 -2.45 -10.89
CA MET A 520 -22.27 -2.01 -10.44
C MET A 520 -21.53 -3.12 -9.68
N ALA A 521 -22.21 -3.88 -8.82
CA ALA A 521 -21.62 -5.02 -8.12
C ALA A 521 -21.20 -6.17 -9.07
N GLY A 522 -21.99 -6.44 -10.11
CA GLY A 522 -21.68 -7.41 -11.17
C GLY A 522 -20.53 -6.98 -12.10
N TYR A 523 -20.50 -5.70 -12.47
CA TYR A 523 -19.41 -5.11 -13.27
C TYR A 523 -18.08 -5.19 -12.52
N LEU A 524 -18.09 -4.82 -11.23
CA LEU A 524 -16.92 -4.91 -10.36
C LEU A 524 -16.51 -6.35 -10.02
N TYR A 525 -17.44 -7.31 -10.07
CA TYR A 525 -17.12 -8.73 -10.01
C TYR A 525 -16.36 -9.19 -11.25
N ALA A 526 -16.80 -8.79 -12.45
CA ALA A 526 -16.14 -9.15 -13.70
C ALA A 526 -14.71 -8.56 -13.84
N LEU A 527 -14.34 -7.57 -13.02
CA LEU A 527 -12.96 -7.05 -12.94
C LEU A 527 -12.00 -7.90 -12.08
N LYS A 528 -12.53 -8.70 -11.14
CA LYS A 528 -11.80 -9.65 -10.28
C LYS A 528 -12.69 -10.85 -9.97
N PRO A 529 -12.94 -11.73 -10.96
CA PRO A 529 -13.87 -12.86 -10.81
C PRO A 529 -13.41 -13.86 -9.75
N TYR A 530 -14.29 -14.80 -9.41
CA TYR A 530 -13.97 -15.91 -8.50
C TYR A 530 -12.79 -16.78 -9.00
N LEU A 531 -12.59 -16.86 -10.32
CA LEU A 531 -11.53 -17.66 -10.96
C LEU A 531 -10.11 -17.24 -10.52
N ASP A 532 -9.91 -15.98 -10.12
CA ASP A 532 -8.61 -15.42 -9.74
C ASP A 532 -8.15 -15.82 -8.32
N LEU A 533 -8.98 -16.51 -7.52
CA LEU A 533 -8.76 -16.69 -6.09
C LEU A 533 -9.10 -18.11 -5.58
N PRO A 534 -8.32 -18.65 -4.60
CA PRO A 534 -8.70 -19.87 -3.90
C PRO A 534 -10.07 -19.75 -3.21
N ARG A 535 -10.88 -20.81 -3.28
CA ARG A 535 -12.26 -20.87 -2.74
C ARG A 535 -12.44 -20.29 -1.33
N PRO A 536 -11.68 -20.73 -0.29
CA PRO A 536 -11.87 -20.19 1.06
C PRO A 536 -11.55 -18.69 1.12
N THR A 537 -10.60 -18.21 0.33
CA THR A 537 -10.19 -16.80 0.26
C THR A 537 -11.30 -15.94 -0.35
N PHE A 538 -11.94 -16.38 -1.44
CA PHE A 538 -13.06 -15.65 -2.05
C PHE A 538 -14.24 -15.51 -1.09
N ILE A 539 -14.70 -16.62 -0.50
CA ILE A 539 -15.85 -16.61 0.44
C ILE A 539 -15.51 -15.78 1.67
N ARG A 540 -14.36 -16.01 2.32
CA ARG A 540 -13.91 -15.24 3.49
C ARG A 540 -13.87 -13.73 3.21
N ARG A 541 -13.39 -13.32 2.02
CA ARG A 541 -13.34 -11.92 1.61
C ARG A 541 -14.74 -11.32 1.41
N LYS A 542 -15.67 -12.05 0.78
CA LYS A 542 -17.07 -11.59 0.61
C LYS A 542 -17.81 -11.52 1.95
N SER A 543 -17.64 -12.52 2.82
CA SER A 543 -18.27 -12.53 4.16
C SER A 543 -17.75 -11.38 5.04
N ARG A 544 -16.45 -11.07 5.00
CA ARG A 544 -15.86 -9.92 5.71
C ARG A 544 -16.39 -8.57 5.19
N GLY A 545 -16.57 -8.43 3.88
CA GLY A 545 -17.02 -7.17 3.27
C GLY A 545 -18.53 -6.92 3.27
N LEU A 546 -19.36 -7.96 3.47
CA LEU A 546 -20.82 -7.87 3.34
C LEU A 546 -21.56 -8.39 4.58
N LEU A 547 -21.36 -9.67 4.95
CA LEU A 547 -22.15 -10.32 6.01
C LEU A 547 -21.78 -9.85 7.42
N ILE A 548 -20.49 -9.80 7.76
CA ILE A 548 -20.05 -9.39 9.12
C ILE A 548 -20.60 -8.00 9.49
N PRO A 549 -20.52 -6.97 8.61
CA PRO A 549 -21.12 -5.67 8.90
C PRO A 549 -22.64 -5.68 8.91
N ALA A 550 -23.28 -6.38 7.95
CA ALA A 550 -24.73 -6.50 7.91
C ALA A 550 -25.28 -7.14 9.21
N PHE A 551 -24.61 -8.18 9.72
CA PHE A 551 -25.04 -8.87 10.93
C PHE A 551 -24.81 -8.03 12.18
N PHE A 552 -23.68 -7.34 12.29
CA PHE A 552 -23.42 -6.45 13.42
C PHE A 552 -24.44 -5.30 13.47
N VAL A 553 -24.66 -4.61 12.35
CA VAL A 553 -25.60 -3.48 12.27
C VAL A 553 -27.05 -3.96 12.41
N GLY A 554 -27.38 -5.15 11.88
CA GLY A 554 -28.66 -5.79 12.08
C GLY A 554 -28.95 -6.09 13.56
N ALA A 555 -27.96 -6.62 14.29
CA ALA A 555 -28.09 -6.86 15.73
C ALA A 555 -28.26 -5.56 16.54
N VAL A 556 -27.53 -4.49 16.19
CA VAL A 556 -27.68 -3.16 16.81
C VAL A 556 -29.09 -2.59 16.55
N MET A 557 -29.57 -2.63 15.30
CA MET A 557 -30.91 -2.16 14.94
C MET A 557 -32.01 -2.97 15.64
N TRP A 558 -31.85 -4.30 15.73
CA TRP A 558 -32.77 -5.19 16.44
C TRP A 558 -32.82 -4.85 17.94
N ALA A 559 -31.66 -4.63 18.58
CA ALA A 559 -31.60 -4.25 19.99
C ALA A 559 -32.24 -2.87 20.26
N ILE A 560 -32.08 -1.90 19.36
CA ILE A 560 -32.74 -0.60 19.45
C ILE A 560 -34.27 -0.76 19.35
N ARG A 561 -34.76 -1.52 18.37
CA ARG A 561 -36.21 -1.78 18.21
C ARG A 561 -36.82 -2.54 19.38
N ALA A 562 -36.08 -3.48 19.98
CA ALA A 562 -36.48 -4.19 21.20
C ALA A 562 -36.69 -3.21 22.37
N LYS A 563 -35.73 -2.28 22.56
CA LYS A 563 -35.81 -1.24 23.59
C LYS A 563 -36.95 -0.22 23.34
N MET A 564 -37.35 -0.05 22.09
CA MET A 564 -38.48 0.80 21.70
C MET A 564 -39.83 0.07 21.73
N HIS A 565 -39.89 -1.17 22.22
CA HIS A 565 -41.10 -2.01 22.25
C HIS A 565 -41.80 -2.17 20.89
N ILE A 566 -41.02 -2.25 19.80
CA ILE A 566 -41.56 -2.44 18.44
C ILE A 566 -41.53 -3.93 18.09
N ASP A 567 -42.67 -4.48 17.69
CA ASP A 567 -42.80 -5.88 17.28
C ASP A 567 -41.80 -6.27 16.17
N GLN A 568 -41.15 -7.41 16.38
CA GLN A 568 -40.09 -7.89 15.51
C GLN A 568 -39.79 -9.39 15.66
N PRO A 569 -39.28 -10.04 14.60
CA PRO A 569 -38.88 -11.44 14.66
C PRO A 569 -37.68 -11.68 15.58
N SER A 570 -37.40 -12.95 15.87
CA SER A 570 -36.21 -13.36 16.64
C SER A 570 -34.92 -12.86 15.99
N LEU A 571 -33.90 -12.58 16.81
CA LEU A 571 -32.62 -12.03 16.32
C LEU A 571 -32.02 -12.87 15.20
N LEU A 572 -32.03 -14.20 15.31
CA LEU A 572 -31.51 -15.10 14.28
C LEU A 572 -32.25 -14.93 12.94
N LEU A 573 -33.59 -14.87 12.97
CA LEU A 573 -34.39 -14.68 11.77
C LEU A 573 -34.19 -13.28 11.16
N ALA A 574 -34.10 -12.25 12.00
CA ALA A 574 -33.81 -10.87 11.59
C ALA A 574 -32.43 -10.73 10.90
N LEU A 575 -31.42 -11.47 11.37
CA LEU A 575 -30.07 -11.50 10.79
C LEU A 575 -30.03 -12.27 9.46
N LEU A 576 -30.70 -13.43 9.38
CA LEU A 576 -30.72 -14.27 8.18
C LEU A 576 -31.55 -13.65 7.05
N VAL A 577 -32.75 -13.14 7.34
CA VAL A 577 -33.62 -12.49 6.34
C VAL A 577 -33.11 -11.07 5.99
N GLY A 578 -32.44 -10.41 6.94
CA GLY A 578 -31.91 -9.06 6.79
C GLY A 578 -32.99 -8.00 7.03
N SER A 579 -33.18 -7.64 8.30
CA SER A 579 -34.17 -6.62 8.70
C SER A 579 -33.98 -5.26 8.02
N LEU A 580 -35.08 -4.53 7.80
CA LEU A 580 -35.13 -3.18 7.21
C LEU A 580 -34.52 -3.13 5.81
N HIS A 581 -33.38 -2.47 5.63
CA HIS A 581 -32.69 -2.34 4.35
C HIS A 581 -31.62 -3.42 4.12
N LEU A 582 -31.23 -4.15 5.17
CA LEU A 582 -30.07 -5.05 5.14
C LEU A 582 -30.28 -6.33 4.31
N TRP A 583 -31.53 -6.68 3.96
CA TRP A 583 -31.85 -7.80 3.06
C TRP A 583 -31.03 -7.78 1.77
N TYR A 584 -30.71 -6.59 1.26
CA TYR A 584 -29.95 -6.41 0.04
C TYR A 584 -28.53 -7.00 0.14
N LEU A 585 -27.86 -6.82 1.28
CA LEU A 585 -26.50 -7.34 1.49
C LEU A 585 -26.51 -8.86 1.61
N ASN A 586 -27.52 -9.42 2.27
CA ASN A 586 -27.73 -10.88 2.35
C ASN A 586 -28.03 -11.46 0.96
N ALA A 587 -28.96 -10.86 0.21
CA ALA A 587 -29.33 -11.26 -1.14
C ALA A 587 -28.12 -11.19 -2.09
N LEU A 588 -27.38 -10.08 -2.07
CA LEU A 588 -26.19 -9.88 -2.90
C LEU A 588 -25.06 -10.87 -2.54
N PHE A 589 -24.90 -11.23 -1.26
CA PHE A 589 -23.96 -12.28 -0.85
C PHE A 589 -24.35 -13.64 -1.44
N VAL A 590 -25.64 -14.01 -1.40
CA VAL A 590 -26.12 -15.25 -2.04
C VAL A 590 -25.92 -15.21 -3.55
N VAL A 591 -26.16 -14.07 -4.22
CA VAL A 591 -25.83 -13.89 -5.65
C VAL A 591 -24.33 -14.15 -5.90
N PHE A 592 -23.42 -13.59 -5.08
CA PHE A 592 -21.98 -13.89 -5.21
C PHE A 592 -21.65 -15.38 -5.07
N VAL A 593 -22.33 -16.11 -4.18
CA VAL A 593 -22.14 -17.56 -4.01
C VAL A 593 -22.67 -18.35 -5.21
N VAL A 594 -23.87 -18.01 -5.70
CA VAL A 594 -24.50 -18.65 -6.87
C VAL A 594 -23.63 -18.46 -8.12
N ILE A 595 -23.15 -17.24 -8.37
CA ILE A 595 -22.27 -16.95 -9.51
C ILE A 595 -20.93 -17.68 -9.36
N ALA A 596 -20.28 -17.64 -8.19
CA ALA A 596 -19.02 -18.36 -7.95
C ALA A 596 -19.16 -19.88 -8.13
N LEU A 597 -20.33 -20.45 -7.80
CA LEU A 597 -20.61 -21.87 -8.00
C LEU A 597 -20.81 -22.21 -9.48
N ALA A 598 -21.50 -21.35 -10.24
CA ALA A 598 -21.69 -21.50 -11.67
C ALA A 598 -20.37 -21.33 -12.46
N GLU A 599 -19.48 -20.43 -12.03
CA GLU A 599 -18.16 -20.23 -12.63
C GLU A 599 -17.09 -21.22 -12.14
N ARG A 600 -17.47 -22.27 -11.39
CA ARG A 600 -16.54 -23.29 -10.88
C ARG A 600 -15.75 -24.02 -11.99
N ARG A 601 -16.27 -24.08 -13.21
CA ARG A 601 -15.69 -24.81 -14.36
C ARG A 601 -15.11 -23.89 -15.45
N GLY A 602 -15.04 -22.58 -15.20
CA GLY A 602 -14.65 -21.58 -16.20
C GLY A 602 -15.60 -20.38 -16.22
N PRO A 603 -15.37 -19.38 -17.08
CA PRO A 603 -16.26 -18.22 -17.19
C PRO A 603 -17.66 -18.64 -17.64
N MET A 604 -18.68 -18.05 -17.03
CA MET A 604 -20.08 -18.32 -17.38
C MET A 604 -20.33 -18.00 -18.87
N PRO A 605 -20.94 -18.90 -19.66
CA PRO A 605 -21.36 -18.61 -21.02
C PRO A 605 -22.65 -17.77 -21.03
N LEU A 606 -22.79 -16.89 -22.03
CA LEU A 606 -23.94 -15.97 -22.14
C LEU A 606 -25.29 -16.70 -22.16
N THR A 607 -25.35 -17.91 -22.72
CA THR A 607 -26.55 -18.76 -22.74
C THR A 607 -26.99 -19.18 -21.34
N LEU A 608 -26.06 -19.56 -20.46
CA LEU A 608 -26.36 -19.90 -19.06
C LEU A 608 -26.77 -18.64 -18.27
N ALA A 609 -26.10 -17.52 -18.50
CA ALA A 609 -26.48 -16.24 -17.91
C ALA A 609 -27.89 -15.79 -18.33
N ALA A 610 -28.21 -15.88 -19.62
CA ALA A 610 -29.53 -15.57 -20.15
C ALA A 610 -30.60 -16.51 -19.56
N ALA A 611 -30.32 -17.82 -19.49
CA ALA A 611 -31.22 -18.78 -18.85
C ALA A 611 -31.44 -18.47 -17.36
N MET A 612 -30.39 -18.12 -16.61
CA MET A 612 -30.48 -17.73 -15.19
C MET A 612 -31.25 -16.40 -15.01
N ALA A 613 -31.06 -15.43 -15.90
CA ALA A 613 -31.81 -14.18 -15.89
C ALA A 613 -33.30 -14.40 -16.19
N VAL A 614 -33.62 -15.16 -17.26
CA VAL A 614 -35.00 -15.51 -17.64
C VAL A 614 -35.69 -16.32 -16.53
N LEU A 615 -34.99 -17.28 -15.91
CA LEU A 615 -35.51 -18.06 -14.78
C LEU A 615 -35.78 -17.17 -13.55
N GLY A 616 -34.86 -16.25 -13.24
CA GLY A 616 -35.06 -15.26 -12.17
C GLY A 616 -36.31 -14.41 -12.40
N VAL A 617 -36.48 -13.90 -13.61
CA VAL A 617 -37.65 -13.09 -14.01
C VAL A 617 -38.95 -13.91 -13.96
N GLY A 618 -38.95 -15.12 -14.52
CA GLY A 618 -40.11 -16.01 -14.53
C GLY A 618 -40.55 -16.48 -13.14
N LEU A 619 -39.62 -16.58 -12.18
CA LEU A 619 -39.93 -16.96 -10.80
C LEU A 619 -40.28 -15.76 -9.88
N VAL A 620 -39.94 -14.53 -10.25
CA VAL A 620 -40.35 -13.32 -9.49
C VAL A 620 -41.86 -13.05 -9.62
N LEU A 621 -42.49 -13.42 -10.74
CA LEU A 621 -43.91 -13.16 -11.00
C LEU A 621 -44.87 -13.98 -10.08
N PRO A 622 -44.65 -15.28 -9.80
CA PRO A 622 -45.54 -16.06 -8.94
C PRO A 622 -45.18 -16.01 -7.44
N ALA A 623 -43.93 -15.69 -7.08
CA ALA A 623 -43.37 -15.93 -5.75
C ALA A 623 -43.79 -14.93 -4.64
N ARG A 624 -44.95 -14.27 -4.76
CA ARG A 624 -45.51 -13.40 -3.68
C ARG A 624 -45.94 -14.16 -2.42
N THR A 625 -45.78 -15.49 -2.38
CA THR A 625 -46.41 -16.38 -1.39
C THR A 625 -45.46 -17.03 -0.38
N ALA A 626 -44.13 -16.82 -0.48
CA ALA A 626 -43.17 -17.43 0.44
C ALA A 626 -42.01 -16.50 0.83
N GLU A 627 -42.09 -15.91 2.03
CA GLU A 627 -41.03 -15.05 2.63
C GLU A 627 -39.81 -15.84 3.14
N TRP A 628 -39.61 -17.07 2.68
CA TRP A 628 -38.54 -17.94 3.18
C TRP A 628 -37.19 -17.55 2.58
N LEU A 629 -36.25 -17.18 3.47
CA LEU A 629 -34.80 -17.21 3.23
C LEU A 629 -34.26 -16.27 2.12
N VAL A 630 -34.82 -15.07 1.94
CA VAL A 630 -34.31 -14.02 1.02
C VAL A 630 -34.41 -14.40 -0.49
N ILE A 631 -34.90 -15.59 -0.83
CA ILE A 631 -34.90 -16.12 -2.20
C ILE A 631 -35.57 -15.19 -3.22
N PRO A 632 -36.75 -14.57 -2.98
CA PRO A 632 -37.37 -13.64 -3.93
C PRO A 632 -36.46 -12.44 -4.26
N ASN A 633 -35.73 -11.94 -3.26
CA ASN A 633 -34.78 -10.84 -3.43
C ASN A 633 -33.56 -11.29 -4.26
N VAL A 634 -33.05 -12.50 -4.06
CA VAL A 634 -31.96 -13.06 -4.87
C VAL A 634 -32.38 -13.16 -6.34
N LEU A 635 -33.59 -13.66 -6.61
CA LEU A 635 -34.14 -13.80 -7.97
C LEU A 635 -34.37 -12.44 -8.64
N TYR A 636 -34.78 -11.42 -7.88
CA TYR A 636 -34.90 -10.03 -8.37
C TYR A 636 -33.54 -9.38 -8.68
N LEU A 637 -32.51 -9.63 -7.87
CA LEU A 637 -31.18 -9.01 -8.06
C LEU A 637 -30.33 -9.70 -9.14
N LEU A 638 -30.47 -11.02 -9.31
CA LEU A 638 -29.64 -11.83 -10.19
C LEU A 638 -29.59 -11.32 -11.66
N PRO A 639 -30.72 -10.96 -12.31
CA PRO A 639 -30.70 -10.42 -13.68
C PRO A 639 -29.84 -9.16 -13.84
N TYR A 640 -29.93 -8.21 -12.89
CA TYR A 640 -29.13 -6.97 -12.94
C TYR A 640 -27.66 -7.21 -12.63
N PHE A 641 -27.34 -8.16 -11.75
CA PHE A 641 -25.96 -8.55 -11.48
C PHE A 641 -25.31 -9.15 -12.73
N LEU A 642 -26.04 -10.02 -13.43
CA LEU A 642 -25.62 -10.60 -14.71
C LEU A 642 -25.47 -9.52 -15.78
N LEU A 643 -26.42 -8.59 -15.90
CA LEU A 643 -26.31 -7.42 -16.79
C LEU A 643 -24.99 -6.68 -16.56
N GLY A 644 -24.70 -6.29 -15.32
CA GLY A 644 -23.44 -5.61 -14.98
C GLY A 644 -22.18 -6.41 -15.34
N MET A 645 -22.20 -7.72 -15.08
CA MET A 645 -21.09 -8.63 -15.43
C MET A 645 -20.88 -8.70 -16.95
N TYR A 646 -21.94 -8.80 -17.76
CA TYR A 646 -21.83 -8.89 -19.21
C TYR A 646 -21.58 -7.54 -19.88
N LEU A 647 -22.00 -6.40 -19.30
CA LEU A 647 -21.56 -5.08 -19.77
C LEU A 647 -20.04 -4.85 -19.60
N LYS A 648 -19.36 -5.62 -18.74
CA LYS A 648 -17.89 -5.67 -18.68
C LYS A 648 -17.27 -6.70 -19.63
N ARG A 649 -17.92 -7.85 -19.86
CA ARG A 649 -17.42 -8.94 -20.74
C ARG A 649 -17.69 -8.71 -22.23
N LEU A 650 -18.76 -7.99 -22.56
CA LEU A 650 -19.20 -7.65 -23.92
C LEU A 650 -19.28 -6.12 -24.02
N PRO A 651 -18.13 -5.43 -24.09
CA PRO A 651 -18.07 -3.97 -24.12
C PRO A 651 -18.87 -3.34 -25.27
N GLU A 652 -19.05 -4.05 -26.39
CA GLU A 652 -19.88 -3.63 -27.52
C GLU A 652 -21.31 -3.25 -27.13
N LEU A 653 -21.86 -3.85 -26.07
CA LEU A 653 -23.19 -3.50 -25.55
C LEU A 653 -23.24 -2.08 -24.95
N LEU A 654 -22.11 -1.58 -24.43
CA LEU A 654 -21.96 -0.20 -23.94
C LEU A 654 -21.49 0.76 -25.04
N TYR A 655 -20.72 0.31 -26.03
CA TYR A 655 -20.21 1.19 -27.09
C TYR A 655 -21.16 1.36 -28.27
N ASN A 656 -22.12 0.45 -28.47
CA ASN A 656 -23.12 0.58 -29.53
C ASN A 656 -24.07 1.78 -29.26
N PRO A 657 -24.06 2.84 -30.09
CA PRO A 657 -24.87 4.02 -29.86
C PRO A 657 -26.37 3.75 -30.01
N LEU A 658 -26.79 2.72 -30.75
CA LEU A 658 -28.19 2.30 -30.81
C LEU A 658 -28.63 1.72 -29.46
N THR A 659 -27.84 0.84 -28.86
CA THR A 659 -28.14 0.24 -27.54
C THR A 659 -28.24 1.31 -26.45
N VAL A 660 -27.29 2.24 -26.41
CA VAL A 660 -27.26 3.33 -25.43
C VAL A 660 -28.42 4.30 -25.62
N ARG A 661 -28.71 4.74 -26.86
CA ARG A 661 -29.83 5.65 -27.16
C ARG A 661 -31.18 4.98 -26.94
N ALA A 662 -31.36 3.73 -27.36
CA ALA A 662 -32.58 2.96 -27.11
C ALA A 662 -32.80 2.77 -25.61
N GLY A 663 -31.75 2.42 -24.84
CA GLY A 663 -31.81 2.36 -23.39
C GLY A 663 -32.24 3.69 -22.76
N ALA A 664 -31.69 4.81 -23.22
CA ALA A 664 -32.08 6.14 -22.75
C ALA A 664 -33.55 6.48 -23.09
N VAL A 665 -34.01 6.22 -24.32
CA VAL A 665 -35.40 6.45 -24.75
C VAL A 665 -36.37 5.57 -23.97
N ILE A 666 -36.08 4.28 -23.80
CA ILE A 666 -36.90 3.36 -22.99
C ILE A 666 -36.93 3.82 -21.53
N SER A 667 -35.80 4.27 -20.96
CA SER A 667 -35.75 4.77 -19.59
C SER A 667 -36.59 6.03 -19.39
N LEU A 668 -36.57 6.96 -20.33
CA LEU A 668 -37.39 8.17 -20.31
C LEU A 668 -38.88 7.85 -20.51
N ALA A 669 -39.20 6.91 -21.40
CA ALA A 669 -40.57 6.46 -21.62
C ALA A 669 -41.15 5.74 -20.38
N MET A 670 -40.36 4.88 -19.73
CA MET A 670 -40.75 4.22 -18.47
C MET A 670 -40.88 5.22 -17.31
N LEU A 671 -39.98 6.20 -17.19
CA LEU A 671 -40.10 7.28 -16.21
C LEU A 671 -41.38 8.10 -16.43
N GLY A 672 -41.70 8.45 -17.68
CA GLY A 672 -42.92 9.17 -18.04
C GLY A 672 -44.18 8.36 -17.78
N LEU A 673 -44.16 7.06 -18.03
CA LEU A 673 -45.27 6.14 -17.77
C LEU A 673 -45.53 5.94 -16.27
N GLU A 674 -44.46 5.78 -15.47
CA GLU A 674 -44.55 5.71 -14.01
C GLU A 674 -45.07 7.03 -13.41
N LEU A 675 -44.62 8.18 -13.94
CA LEU A 675 -45.12 9.49 -13.53
C LEU A 675 -46.60 9.70 -13.93
N TYR A 676 -47.02 9.18 -15.08
CA TYR A 676 -48.41 9.20 -15.53
C TYR A 676 -49.32 8.36 -14.64
N TRP A 677 -48.91 7.15 -14.22
CA TRP A 677 -49.69 6.34 -13.27
C TRP A 677 -49.77 6.92 -11.86
N ARG A 678 -48.84 7.81 -11.49
CA ARG A 678 -48.80 8.45 -10.16
C ARG A 678 -49.46 9.82 -10.10
N THR A 679 -49.58 10.51 -11.24
CA THR A 679 -50.29 11.79 -11.35
C THR A 679 -51.68 11.66 -11.97
N GLY A 680 -51.95 10.57 -12.70
CA GLY A 680 -53.26 10.25 -13.28
C GLY A 680 -54.12 9.33 -12.40
N THR A 681 -55.40 9.23 -12.75
CA THR A 681 -56.40 8.38 -12.05
C THR A 681 -56.42 6.92 -12.52
N ALA A 682 -55.46 6.51 -13.37
CA ALA A 682 -55.43 5.19 -13.97
C ALA A 682 -54.83 4.14 -13.01
N PRO A 683 -55.45 2.95 -12.85
CA PRO A 683 -54.92 1.91 -11.97
C PRO A 683 -53.59 1.35 -12.48
N VAL A 684 -52.65 1.09 -11.56
CA VAL A 684 -51.36 0.48 -11.85
C VAL A 684 -51.56 -0.93 -12.43
N PRO A 685 -50.97 -1.27 -13.60
CA PRO A 685 -51.19 -2.56 -14.22
C PRO A 685 -50.55 -3.71 -13.43
N SER A 686 -51.17 -4.90 -13.50
CA SER A 686 -50.71 -6.12 -12.84
C SER A 686 -49.31 -6.59 -13.27
N PHE A 687 -48.83 -6.13 -14.44
CA PHE A 687 -47.51 -6.40 -14.98
C PHE A 687 -46.45 -5.32 -14.66
N GLU A 688 -46.73 -4.37 -13.76
CA GLU A 688 -45.75 -3.37 -13.26
C GLU A 688 -44.37 -3.97 -12.91
N PRO A 689 -44.25 -5.13 -12.20
CA PRO A 689 -42.94 -5.70 -11.89
C PRO A 689 -42.08 -6.03 -13.12
N PHE A 690 -42.70 -6.40 -14.24
CA PHE A 690 -42.02 -6.66 -15.50
C PHE A 690 -41.52 -5.36 -16.17
N LEU A 691 -42.25 -4.27 -15.98
CA LEU A 691 -41.84 -2.94 -16.47
C LEU A 691 -40.73 -2.35 -15.59
N THR A 692 -40.80 -2.47 -14.27
CA THR A 692 -39.68 -2.13 -13.37
C THR A 692 -38.41 -2.92 -13.74
N LEU A 693 -38.54 -4.18 -14.15
CA LEU A 693 -37.42 -4.96 -14.69
C LEU A 693 -36.86 -4.35 -15.99
N ILE A 694 -37.70 -4.12 -17.00
CA ILE A 694 -37.28 -3.54 -18.28
C ILE A 694 -36.62 -2.16 -18.07
N ALA A 695 -37.22 -1.30 -17.25
CA ALA A 695 -36.68 0.01 -16.91
C ALA A 695 -35.30 -0.11 -16.25
N GLY A 696 -35.13 -1.04 -15.30
CA GLY A 696 -33.84 -1.32 -14.66
C GLY A 696 -32.77 -1.83 -15.61
N PHE A 697 -33.14 -2.62 -16.64
CA PHE A 697 -32.22 -3.05 -17.70
C PHE A 697 -31.87 -1.91 -18.67
N ALA A 698 -32.86 -1.11 -19.06
CA ALA A 698 -32.70 -0.01 -20.01
C ALA A 698 -31.86 1.16 -19.45
N VAL A 699 -31.94 1.42 -18.14
CA VAL A 699 -31.30 2.59 -17.52
C VAL A 699 -29.82 2.40 -17.20
N VAL A 700 -29.37 1.16 -17.01
CA VAL A 700 -27.98 0.86 -16.62
C VAL A 700 -26.95 1.21 -17.72
N PRO A 701 -27.12 0.80 -19.01
CA PRO A 701 -26.20 1.18 -20.08
C PRO A 701 -26.02 2.70 -20.28
N PRO A 702 -27.08 3.53 -20.42
CA PRO A 702 -26.92 4.97 -20.59
C PRO A 702 -26.36 5.66 -19.34
N LEU A 703 -26.63 5.16 -18.13
CA LEU A 703 -25.97 5.68 -16.93
C LEU A 703 -24.46 5.37 -16.91
N LEU A 704 -24.05 4.16 -17.31
CA LEU A 704 -22.63 3.80 -17.42
C LEU A 704 -21.89 4.57 -18.53
N TYR A 705 -22.59 4.94 -19.60
CA TYR A 705 -22.01 5.63 -20.76
C TYR A 705 -21.99 7.15 -20.63
N TYR A 706 -23.11 7.79 -20.25
CA TYR A 706 -23.26 9.25 -20.29
C TYR A 706 -22.88 9.98 -19.00
N VAL A 707 -22.95 9.34 -17.81
CA VAL A 707 -22.69 10.04 -16.55
C VAL A 707 -21.20 10.40 -16.45
N PRO A 708 -20.82 11.69 -16.38
CA PRO A 708 -19.42 12.12 -16.31
C PRO A 708 -18.81 11.89 -14.93
N LYS A 709 -17.48 12.04 -14.80
CA LYS A 709 -16.80 12.03 -13.50
C LYS A 709 -17.16 13.28 -12.70
N VAL A 710 -17.80 13.10 -11.53
CA VAL A 710 -18.08 14.20 -10.59
C VAL A 710 -17.25 13.97 -9.33
N PRO A 711 -16.20 14.78 -9.07
CA PRO A 711 -15.27 14.55 -7.95
C PRO A 711 -15.96 14.44 -6.58
N LEU A 712 -16.98 15.28 -6.32
CA LEU A 712 -17.75 15.28 -5.08
C LEU A 712 -18.47 13.95 -4.83
N LEU A 713 -19.04 13.36 -5.87
CA LEU A 713 -19.76 12.08 -5.78
C LEU A 713 -18.79 10.89 -5.74
N ALA A 714 -17.70 10.96 -6.50
CA ALA A 714 -16.61 9.97 -6.44
C ALA A 714 -15.94 9.91 -5.06
N ALA A 715 -15.85 11.04 -4.34
CA ALA A 715 -15.31 11.11 -2.98
C ALA A 715 -16.13 10.30 -1.95
N LEU A 716 -17.37 9.91 -2.25
CA LEU A 716 -18.20 9.03 -1.41
C LEU A 716 -17.78 7.55 -1.50
N LYS A 717 -17.00 7.15 -2.52
CA LYS A 717 -16.53 5.76 -2.75
C LYS A 717 -16.05 5.03 -1.47
N PRO A 718 -15.06 5.52 -0.70
CA PRO A 718 -14.55 4.81 0.47
C PRO A 718 -15.61 4.61 1.57
N TYR A 719 -16.56 5.55 1.68
CA TYR A 719 -17.59 5.57 2.72
C TYR A 719 -18.90 4.87 2.32
N SER A 720 -19.10 4.56 1.03
CA SER A 720 -20.34 4.02 0.47
C SER A 720 -20.96 2.86 1.27
N MET A 721 -20.14 1.91 1.76
CA MET A 721 -20.62 0.81 2.60
C MET A 721 -21.07 1.28 3.99
N THR A 722 -20.34 2.19 4.63
CA THR A 722 -20.69 2.74 5.95
C THR A 722 -21.93 3.61 5.89
N ILE A 723 -22.07 4.43 4.84
CA ILE A 723 -23.30 5.17 4.56
C ILE A 723 -24.46 4.18 4.38
N TYR A 724 -24.29 3.17 3.52
CA TYR A 724 -25.32 2.14 3.32
C TYR A 724 -25.77 1.47 4.63
N LEU A 725 -24.84 1.09 5.49
CA LEU A 725 -25.14 0.46 6.78
C LEU A 725 -25.90 1.38 7.74
N TRP A 726 -25.40 2.60 7.95
CA TRP A 726 -25.81 3.45 9.08
C TRP A 726 -26.76 4.61 8.72
N HIS A 727 -27.02 4.90 7.44
CA HIS A 727 -27.87 6.03 7.04
C HIS A 727 -29.28 6.03 7.64
N PRO A 728 -29.99 4.90 7.91
CA PRO A 728 -31.33 4.97 8.51
C PRO A 728 -31.28 5.38 9.98
N LEU A 729 -30.23 4.99 10.71
CA LEU A 729 -30.02 5.39 12.10
C LEU A 729 -29.64 6.87 12.17
N ALA A 730 -28.73 7.31 11.28
CA ALA A 730 -28.35 8.71 11.16
C ALA A 730 -29.55 9.60 10.79
N ASN A 731 -30.36 9.19 9.81
CA ASN A 731 -31.62 9.87 9.45
C ASN A 731 -32.57 9.95 10.64
N GLY A 732 -32.79 8.84 11.36
CA GLY A 732 -33.66 8.81 12.54
C GLY A 732 -33.19 9.77 13.65
N ALA A 733 -31.88 9.82 13.92
CA ALA A 733 -31.30 10.72 14.91
C ALA A 733 -31.41 12.20 14.50
N VAL A 734 -31.08 12.53 13.25
CA VAL A 734 -31.17 13.90 12.72
C VAL A 734 -32.62 14.38 12.74
N ARG A 735 -33.55 13.58 12.22
CA ARG A 735 -34.99 13.90 12.24
C ARG A 735 -35.52 14.15 13.66
N ALA A 736 -35.11 13.35 14.64
CA ALA A 736 -35.52 13.53 16.05
C ALA A 736 -35.01 14.85 16.67
N ILE A 737 -33.87 15.38 16.19
CA ILE A 737 -33.37 16.70 16.56
C ILE A 737 -34.18 17.79 15.85
N LEU A 738 -34.36 17.68 14.53
CA LEU A 738 -35.09 18.68 13.74
C LEU A 738 -36.56 18.85 14.19
N GLN A 739 -37.22 17.75 14.59
CA GLN A 739 -38.57 17.76 15.16
C GLN A 739 -38.67 18.50 16.50
N ARG A 740 -37.58 18.62 17.27
CA ARG A 740 -37.54 19.44 18.50
C ARG A 740 -37.24 20.92 18.24
N LEU A 741 -36.81 21.25 17.02
CA LEU A 741 -36.44 22.60 16.60
C LEU A 741 -37.50 23.26 15.68
N ASP A 742 -38.63 22.57 15.46
CA ASP A 742 -39.75 23.00 14.61
C ASP A 742 -39.34 23.45 13.18
N ILE A 743 -38.39 22.72 12.58
CA ILE A 743 -37.82 23.07 11.28
C ILE A 743 -38.72 22.63 10.13
N GLY A 744 -39.04 23.57 9.24
CA GLY A 744 -39.93 23.38 8.10
C GLY A 744 -39.56 22.21 7.15
N LEU A 745 -40.59 21.69 6.48
CA LEU A 745 -40.57 20.41 5.77
C LEU A 745 -39.49 20.29 4.67
N GLY A 746 -39.30 21.35 3.86
CA GLY A 746 -38.27 21.39 2.81
C GLY A 746 -36.84 21.43 3.36
N ALA A 747 -36.61 22.19 4.44
CA ALA A 747 -35.32 22.20 5.13
C ALA A 747 -35.04 20.83 5.80
N THR A 748 -36.07 20.18 6.34
CA THR A 748 -35.96 18.85 6.93
C THR A 748 -35.45 17.80 5.93
N PHE A 749 -35.94 17.78 4.68
CA PHE A 749 -35.41 16.86 3.66
C PHE A 749 -33.90 17.06 3.43
N VAL A 750 -33.47 18.31 3.21
CA VAL A 750 -32.07 18.64 2.91
C VAL A 750 -31.16 18.33 4.10
N LEU A 751 -31.57 18.70 5.33
CA LEU A 751 -30.79 18.45 6.53
C LEU A 751 -30.71 16.96 6.88
N CYS A 752 -31.80 16.20 6.69
CA CYS A 752 -31.77 14.75 6.82
C CYS A 752 -30.88 14.08 5.76
N MET A 753 -30.90 14.54 4.50
CA MET A 753 -29.99 14.06 3.45
C MET A 753 -28.52 14.30 3.81
N ILE A 754 -28.18 15.53 4.23
CA ILE A 754 -26.82 15.91 4.63
C ILE A 754 -26.39 15.07 5.85
N GLY A 755 -27.22 14.99 6.89
CA GLY A 755 -26.91 14.27 8.11
C GLY A 755 -26.78 12.75 7.90
N ALA A 756 -27.66 12.15 7.10
CA ALA A 756 -27.62 10.72 6.78
C ALA A 756 -26.40 10.30 5.93
N VAL A 757 -25.70 11.26 5.30
CA VAL A 757 -24.41 11.03 4.63
C VAL A 757 -23.22 11.38 5.54
N LEU A 758 -23.25 12.54 6.21
CA LEU A 758 -22.11 13.03 7.01
C LEU A 758 -21.90 12.27 8.31
N LEU A 759 -22.95 11.87 9.04
CA LEU A 759 -22.78 11.11 10.29
C LEU A 759 -22.10 9.76 10.05
N PRO A 760 -22.49 8.94 9.05
CA PRO A 760 -21.76 7.72 8.71
C PRO A 760 -20.31 7.96 8.24
N ILE A 761 -20.02 9.08 7.57
CA ILE A 761 -18.63 9.45 7.21
C ILE A 761 -17.81 9.80 8.46
N LEU A 762 -18.39 10.52 9.42
CA LEU A 762 -17.73 10.83 10.70
C LEU A 762 -17.49 9.55 11.50
N LEU A 763 -18.49 8.69 11.62
CA LEU A 763 -18.38 7.36 12.22
C LEU A 763 -17.25 6.55 11.57
N HIS A 764 -17.15 6.57 10.24
CA HIS A 764 -16.06 5.91 9.52
C HIS A 764 -14.69 6.41 9.96
N LYS A 765 -14.47 7.73 9.98
CA LYS A 765 -13.18 8.33 10.35
C LYS A 765 -12.77 8.09 11.80
N VAL A 766 -13.74 7.97 12.72
CA VAL A 766 -13.48 7.62 14.12
C VAL A 766 -13.14 6.13 14.24
N VAL A 767 -14.02 5.27 13.71
CA VAL A 767 -13.95 3.81 13.93
C VAL A 767 -12.85 3.14 13.10
N GLN A 768 -12.40 3.74 11.99
CA GLN A 768 -11.20 3.32 11.26
C GLN A 768 -9.93 3.31 12.14
N LYS A 769 -9.89 4.11 13.21
CA LYS A 769 -8.77 4.12 14.18
C LYS A 769 -8.86 3.02 15.25
N MET A 770 -9.91 2.20 15.24
CA MET A 770 -10.23 1.24 16.29
C MET A 770 -10.31 -0.19 15.72
N PRO A 771 -9.18 -0.91 15.60
CA PRO A 771 -9.09 -2.15 14.80
C PRO A 771 -9.98 -3.30 15.30
N LEU A 772 -10.36 -3.32 16.58
CA LEU A 772 -11.27 -4.31 17.14
C LEU A 772 -12.72 -4.17 16.63
N ILE A 773 -13.14 -2.97 16.21
CA ILE A 773 -14.52 -2.68 15.78
C ILE A 773 -14.61 -2.17 14.33
N SER A 774 -13.51 -1.91 13.64
CA SER A 774 -13.53 -1.44 12.24
C SER A 774 -14.26 -2.43 11.32
N LEU A 775 -13.89 -3.71 11.37
CA LEU A 775 -14.51 -4.73 10.53
C LEU A 775 -16.03 -4.84 10.73
N PRO A 776 -16.58 -5.02 11.95
CA PRO A 776 -18.02 -5.12 12.16
C PRO A 776 -18.79 -3.80 11.94
N VAL A 777 -18.20 -2.62 12.20
CA VAL A 777 -18.92 -1.34 12.08
C VAL A 777 -18.86 -0.76 10.66
N ILE A 778 -17.71 -0.86 9.97
CA ILE A 778 -17.47 -0.19 8.68
C ILE A 778 -17.13 -1.14 7.52
N GLY A 779 -16.97 -2.45 7.78
CA GLY A 779 -16.68 -3.46 6.76
C GLY A 779 -15.25 -3.45 6.23
N ARG A 780 -14.30 -2.94 7.03
CA ARG A 780 -12.88 -2.86 6.70
C ARG A 780 -12.00 -3.23 7.90
#